data_AF-A0A940B1F5-F1
#
_entry.id   AF-A0A940B1F5-F1
#
_cell.length_a   1.000
_cell.length_b   1.000
_cell.length_c   1.000
_cell.angle_alpha   90.00
_cell.angle_beta   90.00
_cell.angle_gamma   90.00
#
_symmetry.space_group_name_H-M   'P 1'
#
loop_
_entity.id
_entity.type
_entity.pdbx_description
1 polymer ?
#
loop_
_entity_poly.entity_id
_entity_poly.type
_entity_poly.pdbx_seq_one_letter_code
_entity_poly.pdbx_strand_id
1 'polypeptide(L)'
;MLGKPKYTSTGRFKAALVIFSFMGQVAWVVENMYFNVFIYKMFSASAADISVMVGASAVTAAVTTLFVGCFSDVAKKRRIFICLGYILWGISILSFALIKPEYLYSITGSVTAAASLGVSLVIVMDCVMTFFGSSANDACFNAWLTDCGADGNRGAIEGINSMMPLVAIIAVFGSFMAFNLDDSSSWTWIYIIIGVAVVLIGVSGFFLVEDCIKESEDKKRSWFYNVVYSFRPSVIKENKLLYFIAGAFAVFCIAIQIFMPYLILYYEKSLGMANYVLIMAPAIIVAAVATAFYGRVYDMIGFQKSVIPPVAVMMSGFALLYFFTNTAGVFIGSLLMLCGYLTGMAVFGAMLRDQIPQDKTGLFQGIRIIAMVLIPGIIGPAIGAFVLRDAELVPNSDGTVSFLPNRSIFAAAFVASIVLIVVLTLIFKMMRSAHRNLSSCAASDWNEYPRPQMKRDSFFCLNGEWQCNGQTIRVPFPPQSEASGFKGKVPAVLVYEKSFVLPAGFVKDRVLLHFGAVDQTAEVFVDGTLVGSHTGGYLPFTFDITECLAAGTVGAADSQENLANAAGATERAHTIRVVVTDTLSTKYPYGKQRKKRGGMWYTPVSGIWQTVWLESVPVQYIQSLKIEPDLKGFTLRAECPPLKANPAGGATEATDASENERISVTVWCERAENSSSTNSNNAANAEDPAGDATPLRFDFAFSERNNMRIDLPDGKFAPWTPENPVLHKFIVKFGNDEVESYFALRTVEIKEVSGAKRICLNGKPVFLNAVLDQGYYPEGIYVPGEKSAYTRDILAMKNLGFNTLRKHIKIEPEFFYYECDRLGMLVMQDMVNNGSYSFLRDTVLPTVGGKNRKKACSASLENLTEREKIFVDHTEKTINHLYNHPCIVYYTIFNEGWGQFAAEGLYRLVKKLDSSRIIDTASGWFKGAESDVESEHIYFKTPSLLPLVDGKMPFILSECGGYAHEVKGKTWSIFSSYGYGAFQDTASLTNAVTSLYEKMILPAIGKGVSGCVYTQLSDVEDEINGFYTYDRSVCKVDIPSVRAVAEKIFENLADI
;
A
#
# COMPACT_ATOMS: atom_id res chain seq x y z
N MET A 1 12.67 -2.43 -27.86
CA MET A 1 13.78 -3.12 -27.16
C MET A 1 14.62 -2.09 -26.40
N LEU A 2 14.36 -1.86 -25.11
CA LEU A 2 15.29 -1.23 -24.16
C LEU A 2 15.19 -2.03 -22.87
N GLY A 3 16.34 -2.50 -22.39
CA GLY A 3 16.48 -3.75 -21.66
C GLY A 3 16.08 -3.71 -20.19
N LYS A 4 15.81 -4.93 -19.68
CA LYS A 4 15.90 -5.30 -18.25
C LYS A 4 17.03 -4.51 -17.57
N PRO A 5 16.93 -4.13 -16.28
CA PRO A 5 18.14 -3.83 -15.51
C PRO A 5 19.03 -5.07 -15.58
N LYS A 6 20.05 -4.99 -16.45
CA LYS A 6 20.79 -6.13 -17.00
C LYS A 6 21.57 -6.90 -15.94
N TYR A 7 21.64 -6.42 -14.69
CA TYR A 7 22.75 -6.73 -13.81
C TYR A 7 22.41 -7.69 -12.67
N THR A 8 21.25 -7.59 -12.02
CA THR A 8 20.96 -8.40 -10.81
C THR A 8 20.67 -9.88 -11.08
N SER A 9 20.23 -10.21 -12.29
CA SER A 9 19.98 -11.60 -12.71
C SER A 9 21.15 -12.24 -13.45
N THR A 10 22.26 -11.53 -13.65
CA THR A 10 23.43 -12.13 -14.31
C THR A 10 24.20 -13.00 -13.33
N GLY A 11 24.65 -14.17 -13.79
CA GLY A 11 25.59 -14.99 -13.01
C GLY A 11 26.85 -14.19 -12.62
N ARG A 12 27.23 -13.20 -13.43
CA ARG A 12 28.36 -12.30 -13.18
C ARG A 12 28.20 -11.45 -11.92
N PHE A 13 27.06 -10.75 -11.74
CA PHE A 13 26.83 -9.94 -10.54
C PHE A 13 26.84 -10.80 -9.27
N LYS A 14 26.18 -11.96 -9.29
CA LYS A 14 26.16 -12.88 -8.15
C LYS A 14 27.56 -13.41 -7.81
N ALA A 15 28.36 -13.74 -8.84
CA ALA A 15 29.74 -14.15 -8.65
C ALA A 15 30.60 -13.02 -8.07
N ALA A 16 30.49 -11.80 -8.62
CA ALA A 16 31.20 -10.63 -8.12
C ALA A 16 30.83 -10.32 -6.66
N LEU A 17 29.53 -10.34 -6.32
CA LEU A 17 29.04 -10.16 -4.95
C LEU A 17 29.72 -11.15 -4.00
N VAL A 18 29.70 -12.45 -4.30
CA VAL A 18 30.27 -13.47 -3.40
C VAL A 18 31.79 -13.33 -3.30
N ILE A 19 32.49 -13.20 -4.43
CA ILE A 19 33.96 -13.19 -4.48
C ILE A 19 34.53 -11.96 -3.77
N PHE A 20 34.04 -10.77 -4.09
CA PHE A 20 34.58 -9.52 -3.52
C PHE A 20 34.17 -9.34 -2.06
N SER A 21 32.94 -9.72 -1.69
CA SER A 21 32.52 -9.68 -0.28
C SER A 21 33.33 -10.67 0.56
N PHE A 22 33.67 -11.85 0.03
CA PHE A 22 34.52 -12.80 0.77
C PHE A 22 35.97 -12.33 0.87
N MET A 23 36.62 -12.01 -0.25
CA MET A 23 38.05 -11.65 -0.25
C MET A 23 38.33 -10.35 0.48
N GLY A 24 37.44 -9.35 0.35
CA GLY A 24 37.55 -8.11 1.13
C GLY A 24 37.55 -8.38 2.63
N GLN A 25 36.73 -9.33 3.09
CA GLN A 25 36.69 -9.71 4.50
C GLN A 25 37.90 -10.57 4.92
N VAL A 26 38.44 -11.42 4.05
CA VAL A 26 39.68 -12.17 4.33
C VAL A 26 40.84 -11.21 4.58
N ALA A 27 41.03 -10.23 3.70
CA ALA A 27 42.08 -9.23 3.87
C ALA A 27 41.85 -8.37 5.13
N TRP A 28 40.61 -7.95 5.39
CA TRP A 28 40.24 -7.21 6.59
C TRP A 28 40.48 -8.00 7.89
N VAL A 29 40.20 -9.31 7.92
CA VAL A 29 40.46 -10.18 9.08
C VAL A 29 41.95 -10.28 9.36
N VAL A 30 42.78 -10.40 8.31
CA VAL A 30 44.23 -10.48 8.45
C VAL A 30 44.78 -9.15 9.00
N GLU A 31 44.33 -8.03 8.43
CA GLU A 31 44.61 -6.66 8.89
C GLU A 31 44.22 -6.47 10.36
N ASN A 32 42.99 -6.75 10.74
CA ASN A 32 42.49 -6.37 12.07
C ASN A 32 42.78 -7.40 13.18
N MET A 33 42.97 -8.69 12.85
CA MET A 33 43.18 -9.73 13.85
C MET A 33 44.64 -10.21 13.94
N TYR A 34 45.35 -10.30 12.82
CA TYR A 34 46.68 -10.92 12.78
C TYR A 34 47.84 -9.93 12.73
N PHE A 35 47.64 -8.70 12.25
CA PHE A 35 48.70 -7.69 12.35
C PHE A 35 49.04 -7.33 13.79
N ASN A 36 48.03 -7.27 14.67
CA ASN A 36 48.25 -7.09 16.11
C ASN A 36 49.18 -8.19 16.67
N VAL A 37 48.97 -9.43 16.23
CA VAL A 37 49.81 -10.58 16.63
C VAL A 37 51.21 -10.47 16.01
N PHE A 38 51.32 -10.03 14.76
CA PHE A 38 52.59 -9.83 14.08
C PHE A 38 53.46 -8.79 14.79
N ILE A 39 52.92 -7.60 15.08
CA ILE A 39 53.72 -6.53 15.73
C ILE A 39 54.10 -6.90 17.15
N TYR A 40 53.21 -7.61 17.84
CA TYR A 40 53.48 -8.11 19.19
C TYR A 40 54.60 -9.15 19.17
N LYS A 41 54.49 -10.19 18.33
CA LYS A 41 55.46 -11.29 18.30
C LYS A 41 56.80 -10.91 17.68
N MET A 42 56.82 -10.08 16.64
CA MET A 42 58.06 -9.75 15.91
C MET A 42 58.79 -8.53 16.49
N PHE A 43 58.07 -7.60 17.12
CA PHE A 43 58.63 -6.33 17.58
C PHE A 43 58.33 -6.00 19.04
N SER A 44 57.69 -6.90 19.80
CA SER A 44 57.34 -6.68 21.22
C SER A 44 56.53 -5.39 21.44
N ALA A 45 55.62 -5.08 20.50
CA ALA A 45 54.79 -3.88 20.56
C ALA A 45 53.94 -3.84 21.85
N SER A 46 53.79 -2.65 22.43
CA SER A 46 52.97 -2.45 23.63
C SER A 46 51.47 -2.38 23.28
N ALA A 47 50.61 -2.51 24.31
CA ALA A 47 49.18 -2.33 24.15
C ALA A 47 48.80 -0.91 23.65
N ALA A 48 49.61 0.10 23.99
CA ALA A 48 49.42 1.47 23.49
C ALA A 48 49.70 1.57 21.99
N ASP A 49 50.73 0.89 21.49
CA ASP A 49 51.08 0.87 20.06
C ASP A 49 49.98 0.21 19.22
N ILE A 50 49.42 -0.91 19.70
CA ILE A 50 48.27 -1.58 19.09
C ILE A 50 47.04 -0.65 19.07
N SER A 51 46.77 0.05 20.17
CA SER A 51 45.63 0.99 20.25
C SER A 51 45.78 2.17 19.30
N VAL A 52 47.00 2.71 19.13
CA VAL A 52 47.28 3.79 18.18
C VAL A 52 47.08 3.30 16.74
N MET A 53 47.56 2.11 16.41
CA MET A 53 47.36 1.49 15.09
C MET A 53 45.88 1.39 14.73
N VAL A 54 45.08 0.75 15.59
CA VAL A 54 43.63 0.55 15.35
C VAL A 54 42.88 1.87 15.23
N GLY A 55 43.19 2.84 16.09
CA GLY A 55 42.57 4.16 16.05
C GLY A 55 42.90 4.94 14.77
N ALA A 56 44.17 4.94 14.37
CA ALA A 56 44.63 5.59 13.15
C ALA A 56 44.00 4.98 11.89
N SER A 57 43.87 3.65 11.85
CA SER A 57 43.25 2.94 10.73
C SER A 57 41.74 3.17 10.66
N ALA A 58 41.01 3.23 11.78
CA ALA A 58 39.59 3.58 11.78
C ALA A 58 39.31 5.00 11.26
N VAL A 59 40.15 5.98 11.64
CA VAL A 59 40.06 7.36 11.09
C VAL A 59 40.40 7.36 9.60
N THR A 60 41.46 6.64 9.21
CA THR A 60 41.87 6.51 7.81
C THR A 60 40.77 5.92 6.96
N ALA A 61 40.11 4.84 7.40
CA ALA A 61 38.98 4.23 6.73
C ALA A 61 37.84 5.23 6.50
N ALA A 62 37.39 5.92 7.56
CA ALA A 62 36.27 6.86 7.48
C ALA A 62 36.56 8.05 6.55
N VAL A 63 37.76 8.65 6.66
CA VAL A 63 38.20 9.77 5.83
C VAL A 63 38.33 9.32 4.37
N THR A 64 38.98 8.18 4.13
CA THR A 64 39.15 7.60 2.79
C THR A 64 37.81 7.34 2.13
N THR A 65 36.89 6.68 2.82
CA THR A 65 35.57 6.36 2.25
C THR A 65 34.79 7.60 1.89
N LEU A 66 34.88 8.67 2.69
CA LEU A 66 34.24 9.94 2.39
C LEU A 66 34.78 10.57 1.09
N PHE A 67 36.11 10.64 0.95
CA PHE A 67 36.74 11.29 -0.20
C PHE A 67 36.68 10.45 -1.48
N VAL A 68 37.04 9.16 -1.39
CA VAL A 68 37.11 8.25 -2.54
C VAL A 68 35.71 7.86 -3.01
N GLY A 69 34.75 7.71 -2.08
CA GLY A 69 33.35 7.48 -2.44
C GLY A 69 32.82 8.62 -3.31
N CYS A 70 33.02 9.86 -2.87
CA CYS A 70 32.68 11.05 -3.62
C CYS A 70 33.41 11.14 -4.97
N PHE A 71 34.71 10.82 -5.00
CA PHE A 71 35.49 10.85 -6.23
C PHE A 71 35.00 9.81 -7.24
N SER A 72 34.61 8.62 -6.77
CA SER A 72 34.11 7.54 -7.61
C SER A 72 32.80 7.90 -8.31
N ASP A 73 31.91 8.66 -7.64
CA ASP A 73 30.67 9.18 -8.23
C ASP A 73 30.95 10.22 -9.32
N VAL A 74 31.90 11.13 -9.07
CA VAL A 74 32.31 12.16 -10.04
C VAL A 74 32.97 11.53 -11.27
N ALA A 75 33.84 10.54 -11.05
CA ALA A 75 34.60 9.88 -12.11
C ALA A 75 33.76 8.92 -12.96
N LYS A 76 32.60 8.46 -12.44
CA LYS A 76 31.67 7.53 -13.09
C LYS A 76 32.29 6.20 -13.59
N LYS A 77 33.46 5.83 -13.07
CA LYS A 77 34.23 4.64 -13.47
C LYS A 77 34.58 3.79 -12.24
N ARG A 78 33.56 3.39 -11.49
CA ARG A 78 33.70 2.72 -10.19
C ARG A 78 34.43 1.39 -10.29
N ARG A 79 34.27 0.66 -11.39
CA ARG A 79 35.03 -0.56 -11.69
C ARG A 79 36.53 -0.34 -11.55
N ILE A 80 37.06 0.77 -12.05
CA ILE A 80 38.51 1.06 -12.00
C ILE A 80 38.96 1.23 -10.56
N PHE A 81 38.20 1.96 -9.73
CA PHE A 81 38.52 2.16 -8.32
C PHE A 81 38.50 0.86 -7.53
N ILE A 82 37.54 -0.02 -7.80
CA ILE A 82 37.48 -1.34 -7.17
C ILE A 82 38.71 -2.16 -7.57
N CYS A 83 38.94 -2.36 -8.87
CA CYS A 83 39.99 -3.24 -9.35
C CYS A 83 41.40 -2.75 -8.96
N LEU A 84 41.70 -1.47 -9.22
CA LEU A 84 43.00 -0.90 -8.86
C LEU A 84 43.15 -0.81 -7.35
N GLY A 85 42.08 -0.50 -6.61
CA GLY A 85 42.10 -0.49 -5.16
C GLY A 85 42.47 -1.84 -4.57
N TYR A 86 41.86 -2.94 -5.01
CA TYR A 86 42.23 -4.29 -4.58
C TYR A 86 43.67 -4.67 -5.00
N ILE A 87 44.13 -4.28 -6.20
CA ILE A 87 45.51 -4.53 -6.62
C ILE A 87 46.50 -3.81 -5.71
N LEU A 88 46.27 -2.51 -5.45
CA LEU A 88 47.14 -1.70 -4.58
C LEU A 88 47.06 -2.16 -3.11
N TRP A 89 45.89 -2.62 -2.68
CA TRP A 89 45.71 -3.22 -1.35
C TRP A 89 46.55 -4.49 -1.21
N GLY A 90 46.49 -5.39 -2.20
CA GLY A 90 47.31 -6.60 -2.22
C GLY A 90 48.81 -6.31 -2.29
N ILE A 91 49.24 -5.33 -3.09
CA ILE A 91 50.65 -4.87 -3.12
C ILE A 91 51.09 -4.32 -1.77
N SER A 92 50.20 -3.59 -1.09
CA SER A 92 50.47 -3.08 0.27
C SER A 92 50.64 -4.24 1.26
N ILE A 93 49.81 -5.28 1.18
CA ILE A 93 49.99 -6.51 1.99
C ILE A 93 51.33 -7.20 1.68
N LEU A 94 51.70 -7.31 0.40
CA LEU A 94 52.98 -7.93 0.00
C LEU A 94 54.20 -7.22 0.59
N SER A 95 54.12 -5.89 0.76
CA SER A 95 55.24 -5.12 1.31
C SER A 95 55.58 -5.49 2.75
N PHE A 96 54.64 -6.04 3.53
CA PHE A 96 54.90 -6.52 4.89
C PHE A 96 55.84 -7.73 4.93
N ALA A 97 55.95 -8.50 3.83
CA ALA A 97 56.92 -9.58 3.72
C ALA A 97 58.39 -9.08 3.77
N LEU A 98 58.61 -7.77 3.55
CA LEU A 98 59.92 -7.12 3.60
C LEU A 98 60.29 -6.63 5.00
N ILE A 99 59.31 -6.53 5.92
CA ILE A 99 59.51 -6.01 7.27
C ILE A 99 59.97 -7.16 8.18
N LYS A 100 61.28 -7.39 8.24
CA LYS A 100 61.89 -8.44 9.09
C LYS A 100 62.77 -7.85 10.18
N PRO A 101 62.74 -8.41 11.41
CA PRO A 101 63.65 -7.99 12.48
C PRO A 101 65.13 -8.03 12.08
N GLU A 102 65.53 -9.03 11.28
CA GLU A 102 66.91 -9.22 10.80
C GLU A 102 67.40 -8.07 9.90
N TYR A 103 66.53 -7.58 9.00
CA TYR A 103 66.83 -6.46 8.11
C TYR A 103 66.78 -5.12 8.84
N LEU A 104 65.86 -4.94 9.79
CA LEU A 104 65.78 -3.72 10.58
C LEU A 104 66.96 -3.61 11.55
N TYR A 105 67.44 -4.74 12.07
CA TYR A 105 68.64 -4.81 12.89
C TYR A 105 69.89 -4.41 12.11
N SER A 106 70.05 -4.88 10.86
CA SER A 106 71.20 -4.50 10.02
C SER A 106 71.24 -3.00 9.68
N ILE A 107 70.08 -2.32 9.68
CA ILE A 107 69.95 -0.88 9.43
C ILE A 107 70.20 -0.05 10.70
N THR A 108 69.71 -0.49 11.85
CA THR A 108 69.71 0.31 13.09
C THR A 108 70.85 -0.02 14.04
N GLY A 109 71.48 -1.20 13.91
CA GLY A 109 72.55 -1.68 14.78
C GLY A 109 72.15 -1.95 16.23
N SER A 110 70.86 -1.83 16.59
CA SER A 110 70.34 -2.01 17.95
C SER A 110 68.99 -2.72 17.93
N VAL A 111 68.82 -3.76 18.74
CA VAL A 111 67.57 -4.55 18.83
C VAL A 111 66.39 -3.69 19.26
N THR A 112 66.59 -2.78 20.21
CA THR A 112 65.54 -1.88 20.71
C THR A 112 65.15 -0.83 19.67
N ALA A 113 66.13 -0.30 18.93
CA ALA A 113 65.87 0.65 17.85
C ALA A 113 65.18 -0.04 16.65
N ALA A 114 65.58 -1.28 16.32
CA ALA A 114 64.93 -2.09 15.29
C ALA A 114 63.47 -2.41 15.63
N ALA A 115 63.18 -2.71 16.90
CA ALA A 115 61.82 -2.96 17.39
C ALA A 115 60.95 -1.71 17.28
N SER A 116 61.41 -0.56 17.78
CA SER A 116 60.67 0.71 17.72
C SER A 116 60.43 1.18 16.27
N LEU A 117 61.44 1.03 15.40
CA LEU A 117 61.31 1.32 13.97
C LEU A 117 60.32 0.37 13.30
N GLY A 118 60.36 -0.92 13.63
CA GLY A 118 59.43 -1.94 13.12
C GLY A 118 57.98 -1.62 13.48
N VAL A 119 57.70 -1.27 14.74
CA VAL A 119 56.36 -0.85 15.19
C VAL A 119 55.88 0.38 14.42
N SER A 120 56.71 1.42 14.31
CA SER A 120 56.35 2.66 13.62
C SER A 120 56.07 2.44 12.13
N LEU A 121 56.91 1.63 11.46
CA LEU A 121 56.72 1.28 10.05
C LEU A 121 55.42 0.49 9.84
N VAL A 122 55.11 -0.47 10.72
CA VAL A 122 53.87 -1.23 10.59
C VAL A 122 52.64 -0.33 10.77
N ILE A 123 52.63 0.59 11.73
CA ILE A 123 51.51 1.53 11.93
C ILE A 123 51.26 2.38 10.68
N VAL A 124 52.32 2.93 10.09
CA VAL A 124 52.23 3.75 8.87
C VAL A 124 51.73 2.91 7.70
N MET A 125 52.28 1.71 7.53
CA MET A 125 51.91 0.81 6.45
C MET A 125 50.49 0.25 6.60
N ASP A 126 50.00 0.08 7.83
CA ASP A 126 48.63 -0.29 8.14
C ASP A 126 47.68 0.81 7.63
N CYS A 127 47.96 2.09 7.94
CA CYS A 127 47.16 3.20 7.41
C CYS A 127 47.17 3.24 5.86
N VAL A 128 48.31 2.98 5.22
CA VAL A 128 48.40 2.91 3.74
C VAL A 128 47.54 1.76 3.21
N MET A 129 47.61 0.61 3.85
CA MET A 129 46.84 -0.57 3.49
C MET A 129 45.34 -0.33 3.70
N THR A 130 44.92 0.23 4.83
CA THR A 130 43.54 0.62 5.12
C THR A 130 43.03 1.66 4.11
N PHE A 131 43.86 2.62 3.69
CA PHE A 131 43.50 3.57 2.63
C PHE A 131 43.12 2.84 1.33
N PHE A 132 43.92 1.87 0.87
CA PHE A 132 43.57 1.12 -0.34
C PHE A 132 42.40 0.16 -0.13
N GLY A 133 42.34 -0.52 1.03
CA GLY A 133 41.25 -1.40 1.40
C GLY A 133 39.90 -0.70 1.47
N SER A 134 39.81 0.41 2.20
CA SER A 134 38.58 1.23 2.31
C SER A 134 38.24 1.96 1.03
N SER A 135 39.22 2.34 0.20
CA SER A 135 38.95 2.85 -1.16
C SER A 135 38.23 1.80 -2.01
N ALA A 136 38.76 0.57 -2.02
CA ALA A 136 38.26 -0.49 -2.89
C ALA A 136 36.93 -1.06 -2.39
N ASN A 137 36.85 -1.40 -1.10
CA ASN A 137 35.76 -2.15 -0.49
C ASN A 137 34.68 -1.22 0.10
N ASP A 138 35.04 -0.41 1.08
CA ASP A 138 34.08 0.41 1.84
C ASP A 138 33.46 1.53 0.99
N ALA A 139 34.28 2.17 0.14
CA ALA A 139 33.84 3.27 -0.70
C ALA A 139 33.22 2.78 -2.01
N CYS A 140 33.98 2.01 -2.80
CA CYS A 140 33.58 1.71 -4.17
C CYS A 140 32.78 0.41 -4.29
N PHE A 141 33.22 -0.71 -3.71
CA PHE A 141 32.47 -1.97 -3.83
C PHE A 141 31.08 -1.88 -3.18
N ASN A 142 30.99 -1.31 -1.98
CA ASN A 142 29.71 -1.11 -1.29
C ASN A 142 28.78 -0.11 -1.99
N ALA A 143 29.33 0.94 -2.61
CA ALA A 143 28.55 1.81 -3.49
C ALA A 143 28.09 1.08 -4.76
N TRP A 144 28.94 0.24 -5.34
CA TRP A 144 28.59 -0.60 -6.50
C TRP A 144 27.45 -1.58 -6.19
N LEU A 145 27.47 -2.24 -5.02
CA LEU A 145 26.35 -3.06 -4.55
C LEU A 145 25.05 -2.27 -4.45
N THR A 146 25.16 -0.99 -4.09
CA THR A 146 24.02 -0.08 -3.96
C THR A 146 23.49 0.39 -5.31
N ASP A 147 24.33 0.65 -6.30
CA ASP A 147 23.87 1.13 -7.61
C ASP A 147 23.42 0.00 -8.55
N CYS A 148 24.09 -1.15 -8.48
CA CYS A 148 23.79 -2.30 -9.32
C CYS A 148 22.73 -3.24 -8.71
N GLY A 149 22.46 -3.14 -7.41
CA GLY A 149 21.44 -3.93 -6.71
C GLY A 149 20.02 -3.45 -7.06
N ALA A 150 19.09 -4.40 -7.26
CA ALA A 150 17.68 -4.07 -7.47
C ALA A 150 17.03 -3.74 -6.13
N ASP A 151 16.16 -2.74 -6.11
CA ASP A 151 15.53 -2.26 -4.87
C ASP A 151 14.71 -3.34 -4.15
N GLY A 152 14.21 -4.37 -4.85
CA GLY A 152 13.51 -5.50 -4.23
C GLY A 152 14.37 -6.64 -3.68
N ASN A 153 15.70 -6.57 -3.79
CA ASN A 153 16.63 -7.62 -3.33
C ASN A 153 17.73 -7.08 -2.41
N ARG A 154 17.53 -5.89 -1.82
CA ARG A 154 18.55 -5.19 -1.03
C ARG A 154 18.90 -5.96 0.23
N GLY A 155 17.90 -6.59 0.86
CA GLY A 155 18.06 -7.46 2.02
C GLY A 155 18.84 -8.72 1.68
N ALA A 156 18.55 -9.40 0.56
CA ALA A 156 19.32 -10.56 0.12
C ALA A 156 20.80 -10.23 -0.18
N ILE A 157 21.07 -9.10 -0.84
CA ILE A 157 22.44 -8.64 -1.12
C ILE A 157 23.18 -8.36 0.18
N GLU A 158 22.57 -7.61 1.10
CA GLU A 158 23.21 -7.25 2.37
C GLU A 158 23.34 -8.44 3.32
N GLY A 159 22.41 -9.40 3.28
CA GLY A 159 22.52 -10.65 4.03
C GLY A 159 23.73 -11.48 3.61
N ILE A 160 24.02 -11.56 2.31
CA ILE A 160 25.25 -12.19 1.80
C ILE A 160 26.48 -11.40 2.24
N ASN A 161 26.47 -10.07 2.09
CA ASN A 161 27.62 -9.23 2.45
C ASN A 161 27.94 -9.31 3.96
N SER A 162 26.91 -9.31 4.82
CA SER A 162 27.04 -9.31 6.28
C SER A 162 27.47 -10.66 6.86
N MET A 163 27.28 -11.77 6.15
CA MET A 163 27.77 -13.08 6.62
C MET A 163 29.24 -13.35 6.28
N MET A 164 29.80 -12.65 5.29
CA MET A 164 31.17 -12.90 4.82
C MET A 164 32.28 -12.71 5.86
N PRO A 165 32.21 -11.76 6.81
CA PRO A 165 33.21 -11.65 7.87
C PRO A 165 33.44 -12.97 8.62
N LEU A 166 32.36 -13.71 8.90
CA LEU A 166 32.45 -14.98 9.64
C LEU A 166 33.03 -16.11 8.79
N VAL A 167 32.64 -16.19 7.52
CA VAL A 167 33.19 -17.16 6.57
C VAL A 167 34.69 -16.90 6.38
N ALA A 168 35.09 -15.63 6.30
CA ALA A 168 36.47 -15.20 6.22
C ALA A 168 37.26 -15.56 7.49
N ILE A 169 36.71 -15.30 8.67
CA ILE A 169 37.31 -15.66 9.96
C ILE A 169 37.63 -17.16 10.01
N ILE A 170 36.66 -18.03 9.66
CA ILE A 170 36.86 -19.48 9.64
C ILE A 170 37.94 -19.89 8.63
N ALA A 171 37.90 -19.31 7.43
CA ALA A 171 38.88 -19.60 6.39
C ALA A 171 40.30 -19.21 6.81
N VAL A 172 40.48 -18.02 7.39
CA VAL A 172 41.77 -17.51 7.86
C VAL A 172 42.28 -18.34 9.03
N PHE A 173 41.46 -18.58 10.06
CA PHE A 173 41.86 -19.40 11.21
C PHE A 173 42.28 -20.81 10.76
N GLY A 174 41.47 -21.47 9.93
CA GLY A 174 41.80 -22.81 9.43
C GLY A 174 43.08 -22.84 8.60
N SER A 175 43.34 -21.80 7.79
CA SER A 175 44.54 -21.71 6.96
C SER A 175 45.81 -21.42 7.77
N PHE A 176 45.70 -20.59 8.81
CA PHE A 176 46.85 -20.16 9.61
C PHE A 176 47.37 -21.26 10.56
N MET A 177 46.56 -22.28 10.86
CA MET A 177 46.99 -23.44 11.64
C MET A 177 48.16 -24.21 11.00
N ALA A 178 48.38 -24.05 9.69
CA ALA A 178 49.50 -24.66 8.98
C ALA A 178 50.85 -23.94 9.20
N PHE A 179 50.86 -22.79 9.88
CA PHE A 179 52.02 -21.92 10.02
C PHE A 179 52.43 -21.75 11.48
N ASN A 180 53.73 -21.65 11.74
CA ASN A 180 54.25 -21.34 13.07
C ASN A 180 54.37 -19.82 13.24
N LEU A 181 53.41 -19.20 13.94
CA LEU A 181 53.34 -17.74 14.09
C LEU A 181 54.45 -17.13 14.97
N ASP A 182 55.28 -17.95 15.61
CA ASP A 182 56.49 -17.47 16.32
C ASP A 182 57.70 -17.33 15.40
N ASP A 183 57.62 -17.86 14.17
CA ASP A 183 58.68 -17.78 13.17
C ASP A 183 58.43 -16.64 12.17
N SER A 184 59.43 -15.78 11.97
CA SER A 184 59.39 -14.65 11.02
C SER A 184 59.21 -15.12 9.57
N SER A 185 59.66 -16.34 9.25
CA SER A 185 59.52 -16.93 7.91
C SER A 185 58.06 -17.26 7.59
N SER A 186 57.28 -17.69 8.58
CA SER A 186 55.85 -18.00 8.43
C SER A 186 55.05 -16.76 8.07
N TRP A 187 55.32 -15.62 8.74
CA TRP A 187 54.70 -14.34 8.41
C TRP A 187 55.00 -13.85 7.00
N THR A 188 56.23 -14.08 6.53
CA THR A 188 56.62 -13.75 5.14
C THR A 188 55.74 -14.49 4.14
N TRP A 189 55.55 -15.80 4.33
CA TRP A 189 54.72 -16.61 3.43
C TRP A 189 53.23 -16.27 3.51
N ILE A 190 52.72 -15.98 4.72
CA ILE A 190 51.34 -15.55 4.93
C ILE A 190 51.05 -14.26 4.12
N TYR A 191 51.90 -13.24 4.23
CA TYR A 191 51.71 -11.98 3.48
C TYR A 191 51.84 -12.17 1.98
N ILE A 192 52.73 -13.04 1.51
CA ILE A 192 52.84 -13.38 0.08
C ILE A 192 51.55 -14.03 -0.42
N ILE A 193 51.06 -15.06 0.25
CA ILE A 193 49.86 -15.81 -0.17
C ILE A 193 48.65 -14.88 -0.23
N ILE A 194 48.41 -14.11 0.83
CA ILE A 194 47.24 -13.23 0.92
C ILE A 194 47.38 -12.06 -0.06
N GLY A 195 48.55 -11.42 -0.12
CA GLY A 195 48.79 -10.31 -1.02
C GLY A 195 48.60 -10.71 -2.49
N VAL A 196 49.12 -11.86 -2.92
CA VAL A 196 48.89 -12.40 -4.27
C VAL A 196 47.41 -12.70 -4.49
N ALA A 197 46.72 -13.33 -3.53
CA ALA A 197 45.29 -13.63 -3.65
C ALA A 197 44.44 -12.36 -3.85
N VAL A 198 44.71 -11.31 -3.06
CA VAL A 198 44.01 -10.02 -3.15
C VAL A 198 44.28 -9.33 -4.49
N VAL A 199 45.53 -9.37 -4.99
CA VAL A 199 45.88 -8.85 -6.34
C VAL A 199 45.11 -9.60 -7.43
N LEU A 200 45.07 -10.94 -7.38
CA LEU A 200 44.36 -11.76 -8.37
C LEU A 200 42.86 -11.44 -8.39
N ILE A 201 42.24 -11.19 -7.23
CA ILE A 201 40.84 -10.76 -7.16
C ILE A 201 40.66 -9.38 -7.79
N GLY A 202 41.55 -8.42 -7.53
CA GLY A 202 41.53 -7.11 -8.19
C GLY A 202 41.61 -7.20 -9.72
N VAL A 203 42.45 -8.09 -10.26
CA VAL A 203 42.53 -8.37 -11.71
C VAL A 203 41.25 -9.01 -12.22
N SER A 204 40.69 -9.98 -11.50
CA SER A 204 39.43 -10.65 -11.87
C SER A 204 38.25 -9.66 -11.96
N GLY A 205 38.29 -8.58 -11.16
CA GLY A 205 37.27 -7.54 -11.15
C GLY A 205 37.05 -6.86 -12.50
N PHE A 206 38.08 -6.76 -13.35
CA PHE A 206 37.91 -6.17 -14.69
C PHE A 206 36.97 -6.98 -15.58
N PHE A 207 36.80 -8.28 -15.29
CA PHE A 207 35.92 -9.20 -16.02
C PHE A 207 34.56 -9.40 -15.33
N LEU A 208 34.50 -9.24 -14.01
CA LEU A 208 33.33 -9.53 -13.20
C LEU A 208 32.48 -8.31 -12.84
N VAL A 209 33.11 -7.14 -12.66
CA VAL A 209 32.47 -5.89 -12.24
C VAL A 209 32.15 -5.04 -13.46
N GLU A 210 30.94 -4.48 -13.52
CA GLU A 210 30.51 -3.55 -14.58
C GLU A 210 30.04 -2.23 -13.96
N ASP A 211 30.26 -1.10 -14.65
CA ASP A 211 29.85 0.22 -14.18
C ASP A 211 28.33 0.42 -14.38
N CYS A 212 27.61 0.79 -13.30
CA CYS A 212 26.15 0.92 -13.28
C CYS A 212 25.62 2.30 -12.87
N ILE A 213 26.49 3.32 -12.83
CA ILE A 213 26.12 4.69 -12.45
C ILE A 213 25.27 5.31 -13.58
N LYS A 214 24.04 5.78 -13.26
CA LYS A 214 23.13 6.40 -14.24
C LYS A 214 23.54 7.85 -14.56
N GLU A 215 23.10 8.37 -15.71
CA GLU A 215 23.37 9.77 -16.08
C GLU A 215 22.52 10.73 -15.26
N SER A 216 23.15 11.57 -14.42
CA SER A 216 22.49 12.69 -13.75
C SER A 216 22.58 13.99 -14.56
N GLU A 217 21.54 14.82 -14.53
CA GLU A 217 21.48 16.14 -15.20
C GLU A 217 22.40 17.21 -14.56
N ASP A 218 22.86 17.02 -13.31
CA ASP A 218 23.64 18.00 -12.53
C ASP A 218 25.12 18.09 -13.00
N LYS A 219 25.38 18.78 -14.13
CA LYS A 219 26.68 18.74 -14.84
C LYS A 219 27.83 19.65 -14.35
N LYS A 220 27.74 20.41 -13.25
CA LYS A 220 28.83 21.36 -12.87
C LYS A 220 28.95 21.67 -11.36
N ARG A 221 29.38 20.71 -10.51
CA ARG A 221 29.71 21.02 -9.10
C ARG A 221 31.12 20.55 -8.73
N SER A 222 31.82 21.34 -7.91
CA SER A 222 33.20 21.05 -7.46
C SER A 222 33.25 19.81 -6.56
N TRP A 223 34.33 19.05 -6.62
CA TRP A 223 34.54 17.84 -5.80
C TRP A 223 34.43 18.13 -4.29
N PHE A 224 34.99 19.25 -3.81
CA PHE A 224 34.88 19.64 -2.40
C PHE A 224 33.44 19.98 -1.97
N TYR A 225 32.63 20.51 -2.88
CA TYR A 225 31.21 20.75 -2.61
C TYR A 225 30.48 19.44 -2.31
N ASN A 226 30.84 18.38 -3.02
CA ASN A 226 30.23 17.06 -2.90
C ASN A 226 30.64 16.33 -1.60
N VAL A 227 31.88 16.49 -1.13
CA VAL A 227 32.36 15.91 0.14
C VAL A 227 31.55 16.41 1.35
N VAL A 228 31.22 17.71 1.38
CA VAL A 228 30.47 18.33 2.49
C VAL A 228 28.95 18.23 2.28
N TYR A 229 28.50 17.80 1.10
CA TYR A 229 27.09 17.74 0.73
C TYR A 229 26.25 16.93 1.73
N SER A 230 26.74 15.76 2.11
CA SER A 230 26.07 14.84 3.05
C SER A 230 26.05 15.34 4.50
N PHE A 231 26.66 16.48 4.82
CA PHE A 231 26.61 17.10 6.15
C PHE A 231 25.78 18.39 6.17
N ARG A 232 25.22 18.82 5.04
CA ARG A 232 24.47 20.08 4.97
C ARG A 232 23.15 19.98 5.76
N PRO A 233 22.79 20.99 6.56
CA PRO A 233 21.51 21.01 7.27
C PRO A 233 20.29 20.87 6.34
N SER A 234 20.35 21.38 5.11
CA SER A 234 19.28 21.22 4.12
C SER A 234 19.14 19.76 3.66
N VAL A 235 20.25 19.10 3.35
CA VAL A 235 20.29 17.69 2.92
C VAL A 235 19.85 16.75 4.06
N ILE A 236 20.24 17.07 5.30
CA ILE A 236 19.78 16.35 6.50
C ILE A 236 18.27 16.52 6.69
N LYS A 237 17.73 17.72 6.47
CA LYS A 237 16.28 17.98 6.55
C LYS A 237 15.49 17.30 5.43
N GLU A 238 16.05 17.16 4.24
CA GLU A 238 15.45 16.45 3.12
C GLU A 238 15.45 14.93 3.35
N ASN A 239 16.55 14.39 3.89
CA ASN A 239 16.77 12.95 4.06
C ASN A 239 16.73 12.52 5.53
N LYS A 240 15.81 13.09 6.34
CA LYS A 240 15.76 12.87 7.80
C LYS A 240 15.82 11.39 8.17
N LEU A 241 15.04 10.55 7.48
CA LEU A 241 14.97 9.13 7.80
C LEU A 241 16.34 8.43 7.65
N LEU A 242 17.12 8.74 6.60
CA LEU A 242 18.48 8.21 6.41
C LEU A 242 19.37 8.49 7.64
N TYR A 243 19.39 9.72 8.14
CA TYR A 243 20.23 10.08 9.29
C TYR A 243 19.73 9.51 10.60
N PHE A 244 18.40 9.40 10.79
CA PHE A 244 17.85 8.73 11.96
C PHE A 244 18.17 7.22 11.95
N ILE A 245 18.10 6.56 10.79
CA ILE A 245 18.52 5.15 10.63
C ILE A 245 20.03 5.03 10.87
N ALA A 246 20.85 5.91 10.31
CA ALA A 246 22.29 5.92 10.55
C ALA A 246 22.60 6.07 12.05
N GLY A 247 21.88 6.94 12.76
CA GLY A 247 21.98 7.09 14.21
C GLY A 247 21.56 5.83 14.97
N ALA A 248 20.43 5.21 14.61
CA ALA A 248 20.01 3.94 15.19
C ALA A 248 21.03 2.83 14.93
N PHE A 249 21.60 2.79 13.73
CA PHE A 249 22.62 1.83 13.37
C PHE A 249 23.91 2.03 14.17
N ALA A 250 24.30 3.29 14.41
CA ALA A 250 25.41 3.60 15.30
C ALA A 250 25.16 3.10 16.74
N VAL A 251 23.98 3.34 17.30
CA VAL A 251 23.63 2.83 18.64
C VAL A 251 23.65 1.30 18.69
N PHE A 252 23.14 0.64 17.63
CA PHE A 252 23.19 -0.81 17.49
C PHE A 252 24.63 -1.34 17.50
N CYS A 253 25.52 -0.73 16.71
CA CYS A 253 26.93 -1.12 16.66
C CYS A 253 27.68 -0.77 17.96
N ILE A 254 27.32 0.33 18.65
CA ILE A 254 27.88 0.67 19.97
C ILE A 254 27.61 -0.45 20.96
N ALA A 255 26.39 -1.01 20.99
CA ALA A 255 26.03 -2.09 21.91
C ALA A 255 26.99 -3.28 21.81
N ILE A 256 27.45 -3.61 20.59
CA ILE A 256 28.41 -4.68 20.35
C ILE A 256 29.84 -4.27 20.74
N GLN A 257 30.25 -3.06 20.36
CA GLN A 257 31.61 -2.57 20.62
C GLN A 257 31.91 -2.31 22.11
N ILE A 258 30.90 -2.29 22.99
CA ILE A 258 31.08 -2.21 24.45
C ILE A 258 31.86 -3.39 25.02
N PHE A 259 31.56 -4.61 24.59
CA PHE A 259 32.15 -5.82 25.16
C PHE A 259 33.11 -6.52 24.20
N MET A 260 33.01 -6.26 22.89
CA MET A 260 33.75 -7.02 21.88
C MET A 260 35.28 -7.02 22.10
N PRO A 261 35.94 -5.90 22.46
CA PRO A 261 37.38 -5.91 22.76
C PRO A 261 37.77 -6.81 23.95
N TYR A 262 36.83 -7.08 24.85
CA TYR A 262 37.06 -7.81 26.11
C TYR A 262 36.55 -9.24 26.06
N LEU A 263 35.87 -9.66 24.99
CA LEU A 263 35.14 -10.92 24.92
C LEU A 263 36.05 -12.16 25.06
N ILE A 264 37.19 -12.15 24.37
CA ILE A 264 38.17 -13.25 24.44
C ILE A 264 38.74 -13.37 25.85
N LEU A 265 39.16 -12.24 26.44
CA LEU A 265 39.70 -12.19 27.79
C LEU A 265 38.67 -12.63 28.83
N TYR A 266 37.39 -12.26 28.66
CA TYR A 266 36.31 -12.71 29.52
C TYR A 266 36.15 -14.24 29.50
N TYR A 267 36.21 -14.86 28.31
CA TYR A 267 36.10 -16.32 28.18
C TYR A 267 37.31 -17.06 28.73
N GLU A 268 38.51 -16.61 28.38
CA GLU A 268 39.74 -17.31 28.76
C GLU A 268 40.07 -17.12 30.24
N LYS A 269 40.06 -15.87 30.73
CA LYS A 269 40.55 -15.53 32.07
C LYS A 269 39.43 -15.51 33.10
N SER A 270 38.26 -14.96 32.77
CA SER A 270 37.17 -14.77 33.75
C SER A 270 36.31 -16.01 33.92
N LEU A 271 36.13 -16.78 32.85
CA LEU A 271 35.38 -18.05 32.87
C LEU A 271 36.27 -19.30 32.86
N GLY A 272 37.59 -19.15 32.64
CA GLY A 272 38.52 -20.28 32.61
C GLY A 272 38.34 -21.22 31.41
N MET A 273 37.71 -20.76 30.33
CA MET A 273 37.40 -21.59 29.16
C MET A 273 38.54 -21.57 28.15
N ALA A 274 39.56 -22.42 28.34
CA ALA A 274 40.69 -22.55 27.42
C ALA A 274 40.29 -22.97 25.98
N ASN A 275 39.14 -23.63 25.81
CA ASN A 275 38.61 -24.11 24.53
C ASN A 275 37.51 -23.21 23.92
N TYR A 276 37.47 -21.92 24.25
CA TYR A 276 36.41 -21.00 23.79
C TYR A 276 36.23 -20.96 22.26
N VAL A 277 37.30 -21.22 21.49
CA VAL A 277 37.25 -21.31 20.02
C VAL A 277 36.30 -22.42 19.55
N LEU A 278 36.32 -23.59 20.20
CA LEU A 278 35.43 -24.72 19.88
C LEU A 278 33.97 -24.43 20.24
N ILE A 279 33.73 -23.51 21.17
CA ILE A 279 32.40 -23.06 21.58
C ILE A 279 31.88 -22.01 20.57
N MET A 280 32.73 -21.09 20.12
CA MET A 280 32.33 -19.99 19.23
C MET A 280 32.19 -20.41 17.77
N ALA A 281 33.03 -21.32 17.27
CA ALA A 281 33.03 -21.71 15.86
C ALA A 281 31.67 -22.28 15.36
N PRO A 282 30.99 -23.20 16.08
CA PRO A 282 29.67 -23.65 15.68
C PRO A 282 28.62 -22.53 15.72
N ALA A 283 28.69 -21.65 16.72
CA ALA A 283 27.76 -20.54 16.86
C ALA A 283 27.87 -19.53 15.69
N ILE A 284 29.10 -19.24 15.28
CA ILE A 284 29.45 -18.43 14.11
C ILE A 284 28.86 -19.02 12.82
N ILE A 285 29.01 -20.33 12.59
CA ILE A 285 28.49 -21.00 11.40
C ILE A 285 26.96 -20.89 11.34
N VAL A 286 26.29 -21.21 12.45
CA VAL A 286 24.82 -21.15 12.53
C VAL A 286 24.33 -19.72 12.30
N ALA A 287 24.98 -18.72 12.91
CA ALA A 287 24.62 -17.32 12.77
C ALA A 287 24.83 -16.81 11.32
N ALA A 288 25.91 -17.21 10.65
CA ALA A 288 26.16 -16.88 9.24
C ALA A 288 25.07 -17.43 8.32
N VAL A 289 24.69 -18.71 8.50
CA VAL A 289 23.60 -19.34 7.72
C VAL A 289 22.27 -18.63 7.98
N ALA A 290 21.93 -18.37 9.23
CA ALA A 290 20.69 -17.67 9.59
C ALA A 290 20.61 -16.28 8.92
N THR A 291 21.73 -15.55 8.89
CA THR A 291 21.82 -14.20 8.28
C THR A 291 21.55 -14.21 6.78
N ALA A 292 22.06 -15.22 6.05
CA ALA A 292 21.85 -15.36 4.61
C ALA A 292 20.35 -15.46 4.24
N PHE A 293 19.57 -16.19 5.05
CA PHE A 293 18.13 -16.33 4.85
C PHE A 293 17.36 -15.12 5.37
N TYR A 294 17.79 -14.54 6.50
CA TYR A 294 17.09 -13.42 7.13
C TYR A 294 17.08 -12.16 6.27
N GLY A 295 18.10 -11.95 5.44
CA GLY A 295 18.10 -10.87 4.44
C GLY A 295 16.87 -10.89 3.53
N ARG A 296 16.35 -12.07 3.17
CA ARG A 296 15.12 -12.17 2.35
C ARG A 296 13.85 -11.84 3.14
N VAL A 297 13.88 -12.02 4.46
CA VAL A 297 12.76 -11.66 5.32
C VAL A 297 12.56 -10.14 5.26
N TYR A 298 13.65 -9.36 5.30
CA TYR A 298 13.60 -7.91 5.08
C TYR A 298 12.88 -7.55 3.77
N ASP A 299 13.27 -8.17 2.66
CA ASP A 299 12.66 -7.93 1.33
C ASP A 299 11.16 -8.29 1.29
N MET A 300 10.69 -9.20 2.17
CA MET A 300 9.29 -9.62 2.23
C MET A 300 8.40 -8.76 3.14
N ILE A 301 8.91 -8.33 4.31
CA ILE A 301 8.08 -7.73 5.36
C ILE A 301 8.48 -6.29 5.71
N GLY A 302 9.53 -5.75 5.08
CA GLY A 302 10.05 -4.41 5.29
C GLY A 302 10.78 -4.21 6.61
N PHE A 303 11.39 -3.02 6.79
CA PHE A 303 12.23 -2.68 7.95
C PHE A 303 11.50 -2.78 9.30
N GLN A 304 10.29 -2.22 9.41
CA GLN A 304 9.60 -2.10 10.71
C GLN A 304 9.37 -3.45 11.39
N LYS A 305 9.04 -4.49 10.62
CA LYS A 305 8.78 -5.83 11.15
C LYS A 305 10.05 -6.68 11.24
N SER A 306 11.02 -6.46 10.35
CA SER A 306 12.26 -7.25 10.30
C SER A 306 13.32 -6.83 11.31
N VAL A 307 13.33 -5.58 11.79
CA VAL A 307 14.35 -5.11 12.75
C VAL A 307 14.09 -5.55 14.19
N ILE A 308 12.83 -5.81 14.54
CA ILE A 308 12.44 -6.15 15.92
C ILE A 308 13.03 -7.52 16.37
N PRO A 309 12.90 -8.61 15.59
CA PRO A 309 13.41 -9.90 16.04
C PRO A 309 14.93 -9.95 16.23
N PRO A 310 15.79 -9.42 15.33
CA PRO A 310 17.23 -9.36 15.53
C PRO A 310 17.64 -8.65 16.82
N VAL A 311 17.03 -7.49 17.11
CA VAL A 311 17.31 -6.72 18.33
C VAL A 311 16.88 -7.51 19.57
N ALA A 312 15.70 -8.13 19.56
CA ALA A 312 15.22 -8.93 20.68
C ALA A 312 16.09 -10.18 20.94
N VAL A 313 16.52 -10.86 19.87
CA VAL A 313 17.41 -12.04 19.94
C VAL A 313 18.79 -11.64 20.47
N MET A 314 19.34 -10.51 20.00
CA MET A 314 20.61 -9.97 20.50
C MET A 314 20.54 -9.63 22.00
N MET A 315 19.49 -8.92 22.42
CA MET A 315 19.27 -8.57 23.82
C MET A 315 19.10 -9.81 24.71
N SER A 316 18.43 -10.85 24.21
CA SER A 316 18.32 -12.14 24.90
C SER A 316 19.70 -12.78 25.08
N GLY A 317 20.56 -12.71 24.06
CA GLY A 317 21.95 -13.13 24.14
C GLY A 317 22.73 -12.41 25.25
N PHE A 318 22.65 -11.08 25.31
CA PHE A 318 23.28 -10.29 26.38
C PHE A 318 22.78 -10.66 27.78
N ALA A 319 21.46 -10.85 27.93
CA ALA A 319 20.89 -11.26 29.21
C ALA A 319 21.41 -12.65 29.64
N LEU A 320 21.46 -13.61 28.73
CA LEU A 320 22.02 -14.95 29.03
C LEU A 320 23.50 -14.88 29.41
N LEU A 321 24.32 -14.11 28.67
CA LEU A 321 25.74 -13.96 28.96
C LEU A 321 26.02 -13.24 30.30
N TYR A 322 25.07 -12.44 30.78
CA TYR A 322 25.14 -11.83 32.10
C TYR A 322 24.83 -12.81 33.24
N PHE A 323 23.81 -13.66 33.08
CA PHE A 323 23.34 -14.56 34.14
C PHE A 323 24.06 -15.91 34.18
N PHE A 324 24.52 -16.42 33.04
CA PHE A 324 25.12 -17.74 32.94
C PHE A 324 26.64 -17.68 32.75
N THR A 325 27.36 -18.45 33.56
CA THR A 325 28.82 -18.61 33.48
C THR A 325 29.24 -20.04 33.08
N ASN A 326 28.29 -20.98 33.02
CA ASN A 326 28.56 -22.34 32.57
C ASN A 326 28.65 -22.43 31.04
N THR A 327 29.40 -23.42 30.54
CA THR A 327 29.71 -23.60 29.12
C THR A 327 28.48 -23.62 28.21
N ALA A 328 27.41 -24.31 28.60
CA ALA A 328 26.20 -24.44 27.79
C ALA A 328 25.42 -23.12 27.70
N GLY A 329 25.26 -22.43 28.82
CA GLY A 329 24.58 -21.13 28.87
C GLY A 329 25.35 -20.05 28.11
N VAL A 330 26.68 -20.05 28.20
CA VAL A 330 27.54 -19.13 27.45
C VAL A 330 27.50 -19.43 25.94
N PHE A 331 27.48 -20.70 25.55
CA PHE A 331 27.31 -21.09 24.15
C PHE A 331 25.99 -20.55 23.57
N ILE A 332 24.86 -20.79 24.25
CA ILE A 332 23.54 -20.35 23.81
C ILE A 332 23.48 -18.81 23.78
N GLY A 333 23.97 -18.14 24.82
CA GLY A 333 24.04 -16.69 24.89
C GLY A 333 24.85 -16.09 23.75
N SER A 334 26.03 -16.66 23.46
CA SER A 334 26.89 -16.25 22.35
C SER A 334 26.24 -16.45 20.99
N LEU A 335 25.56 -17.59 20.80
CA LEU A 335 24.83 -17.91 19.57
C LEU A 335 23.71 -16.90 19.32
N LEU A 336 22.86 -16.64 20.32
CA LEU A 336 21.77 -15.68 20.17
C LEU A 336 22.30 -14.26 19.93
N MET A 337 23.32 -13.85 20.68
CA MET A 337 23.98 -12.56 20.50
C MET A 337 24.50 -12.39 19.06
N LEU A 338 25.26 -13.37 18.54
CA LEU A 338 25.82 -13.32 17.19
C LEU A 338 24.74 -13.39 16.11
N CYS A 339 23.73 -14.26 16.28
CA CYS A 339 22.59 -14.33 15.37
C CYS A 339 21.87 -12.98 15.29
N GLY A 340 21.55 -12.36 16.42
CA GLY A 340 20.89 -11.07 16.48
C GLY A 340 21.73 -9.93 15.90
N TYR A 341 23.05 -9.94 16.18
CA TYR A 341 23.98 -8.97 15.63
C TYR A 341 24.03 -9.01 14.09
N LEU A 342 24.30 -10.17 13.50
CA LEU A 342 24.50 -10.29 12.06
C LEU A 342 23.21 -10.07 11.26
N THR A 343 22.10 -10.62 11.76
CA THR A 343 20.79 -10.38 11.14
C THR A 343 20.41 -8.91 11.26
N GLY A 344 20.75 -8.25 12.37
CA GLY A 344 20.59 -6.80 12.55
C GLY A 344 21.46 -5.99 11.59
N MET A 345 22.73 -6.36 11.39
CA MET A 345 23.63 -5.75 10.40
C MET A 345 23.03 -5.80 8.99
N ALA A 346 22.47 -6.95 8.61
CA ALA A 346 21.80 -7.10 7.32
C ALA A 346 20.57 -6.19 7.19
N VAL A 347 19.73 -6.11 8.23
CA VAL A 347 18.50 -5.29 8.22
C VAL A 347 18.81 -3.79 8.22
N PHE A 348 19.68 -3.32 9.11
CA PHE A 348 20.07 -1.90 9.14
C PHE A 348 20.86 -1.49 7.90
N GLY A 349 21.75 -2.36 7.40
CA GLY A 349 22.51 -2.12 6.19
C GLY A 349 21.61 -2.03 4.95
N ALA A 350 20.62 -2.92 4.82
CA ALA A 350 19.64 -2.88 3.74
C ALA A 350 18.79 -1.61 3.80
N MET A 351 18.25 -1.28 4.98
CA MET A 351 17.43 -0.08 5.15
C MET A 351 18.21 1.21 4.91
N LEU A 352 19.45 1.31 5.39
CA LEU A 352 20.28 2.48 5.14
C LEU A 352 20.53 2.63 3.63
N ARG A 353 20.79 1.52 2.93
CA ARG A 353 21.00 1.48 1.48
C ARG A 353 19.75 1.91 0.71
N ASP A 354 18.56 1.53 1.15
CA ASP A 354 17.28 1.93 0.52
C ASP A 354 17.02 3.43 0.59
N GLN A 355 17.56 4.11 1.60
CA GLN A 355 17.39 5.54 1.81
C GLN A 355 18.47 6.39 1.15
N ILE A 356 19.53 5.78 0.62
CA ILE A 356 20.58 6.52 -0.10
C ILE A 356 20.02 6.99 -1.45
N PRO A 357 20.07 8.31 -1.74
CA PRO A 357 19.60 8.82 -3.03
C PRO A 357 20.34 8.19 -4.19
N GLN A 358 19.58 7.69 -5.18
CA GLN A 358 20.12 7.21 -6.44
C GLN A 358 20.99 8.30 -7.09
N ASP A 359 22.14 7.91 -7.66
CA ASP A 359 23.16 8.77 -8.28
C ASP A 359 24.05 9.59 -7.32
N LYS A 360 23.87 9.45 -6.01
CA LYS A 360 24.70 10.09 -4.97
C LYS A 360 25.30 9.08 -4.00
N THR A 361 25.40 7.84 -4.44
CA THR A 361 25.65 6.69 -3.57
C THR A 361 27.00 6.73 -2.86
N GLY A 362 28.06 7.10 -3.57
CA GLY A 362 29.40 7.30 -3.02
C GLY A 362 29.47 8.46 -2.03
N LEU A 363 28.68 9.53 -2.24
CA LEU A 363 28.60 10.68 -1.31
C LEU A 363 28.10 10.30 0.09
N PHE A 364 27.26 9.27 0.18
CA PHE A 364 26.68 8.81 1.44
C PHE A 364 27.39 7.59 2.05
N GLN A 365 28.34 6.94 1.36
CA GLN A 365 29.12 5.84 1.97
C GLN A 365 29.95 6.32 3.17
N GLY A 366 30.46 7.55 3.15
CA GLY A 366 31.15 8.13 4.31
C GLY A 366 30.26 8.18 5.55
N ILE A 367 28.99 8.58 5.41
CA ILE A 367 28.01 8.59 6.51
C ILE A 367 27.78 7.17 7.05
N ARG A 368 27.72 6.17 6.16
CA ARG A 368 27.59 4.77 6.54
C ARG A 368 28.76 4.28 7.38
N ILE A 369 30.01 4.52 6.96
CA ILE A 369 31.20 4.11 7.73
C ILE A 369 31.33 4.88 9.04
N ILE A 370 30.97 6.17 9.06
CA ILE A 370 30.94 6.95 10.30
C ILE A 370 29.97 6.32 11.31
N ALA A 371 28.77 5.94 10.86
CA ALA A 371 27.76 5.32 11.70
C ALA A 371 28.12 3.89 12.13
N MET A 372 28.68 3.07 11.24
CA MET A 372 28.92 1.64 11.51
C MET A 372 30.26 1.36 12.18
N VAL A 373 31.28 2.18 11.93
CA VAL A 373 32.68 1.90 12.32
C VAL A 373 33.23 2.98 13.24
N LEU A 374 33.26 4.24 12.81
CA LEU A 374 33.95 5.30 13.55
C LEU A 374 33.28 5.62 14.90
N ILE A 375 31.99 5.94 14.90
CA ILE A 375 31.25 6.28 16.12
C ILE A 375 31.23 5.08 17.09
N PRO A 376 30.87 3.86 16.66
CA PRO A 376 30.90 2.68 17.53
C PRO A 376 32.28 2.32 18.05
N GLY A 377 33.31 2.42 17.20
CA GLY A 377 34.69 2.10 17.54
C GLY A 377 35.31 3.03 18.58
N ILE A 378 34.80 4.26 18.73
CA ILE A 378 35.23 5.20 19.77
C ILE A 378 34.35 5.07 21.02
N ILE A 379 33.03 5.11 20.85
CA ILE A 379 32.09 5.19 21.98
C ILE A 379 31.94 3.85 22.70
N GLY A 380 31.90 2.73 21.97
CA GLY A 380 31.75 1.40 22.54
C GLY A 380 32.86 1.06 23.54
N PRO A 381 34.14 1.07 23.12
CA PRO A 381 35.26 0.79 24.02
C PRO A 381 35.34 1.78 25.19
N ALA A 382 35.02 3.06 25.00
CA ALA A 382 34.98 4.04 26.09
C ALA A 382 33.96 3.68 27.18
N ILE A 383 32.76 3.24 26.78
CA ILE A 383 31.73 2.75 27.73
C ILE A 383 32.20 1.46 28.40
N GLY A 384 32.76 0.51 27.65
CA GLY A 384 33.26 -0.74 28.19
C GLY A 384 34.37 -0.52 29.23
N ALA A 385 35.33 0.35 28.94
CA ALA A 385 36.38 0.74 29.87
C ALA A 385 35.83 1.41 31.14
N PHE A 386 34.84 2.31 30.99
CA PHE A 386 34.19 2.95 32.14
C PHE A 386 33.50 1.93 33.06
N VAL A 387 32.82 0.94 32.48
CA VAL A 387 32.12 -0.13 33.22
C VAL A 387 33.09 -1.06 33.94
N LEU A 388 34.30 -1.20 33.42
CA LEU A 388 35.36 -2.04 33.97
C LEU A 388 36.36 -1.27 34.85
N ARG A 389 36.14 0.01 35.16
CA ARG A 389 37.08 0.83 35.95
C ARG A 389 37.40 0.26 37.34
N ASP A 390 36.47 -0.50 37.91
CA ASP A 390 36.55 -1.13 39.24
C ASP A 390 36.78 -2.65 39.13
N ALA A 391 37.22 -3.14 37.96
CA ALA A 391 37.47 -4.56 37.73
C ALA A 391 38.71 -5.08 38.47
N GLU A 392 38.68 -6.36 38.84
CA GLU A 392 39.79 -7.03 39.53
C GLU A 392 41.05 -7.01 38.66
N LEU A 393 42.20 -6.77 39.28
CA LEU A 393 43.48 -6.64 38.61
C LEU A 393 44.31 -7.92 38.78
N VAL A 394 44.72 -8.53 37.68
CA VAL A 394 45.49 -9.78 37.65
C VAL A 394 46.91 -9.49 37.14
N PRO A 395 47.97 -9.88 37.88
CA PRO A 395 49.35 -9.75 37.42
C PRO A 395 49.64 -10.71 36.27
N ASN A 396 50.21 -10.18 35.19
CA ASN A 396 50.63 -10.91 34.00
C ASN A 396 52.04 -11.51 34.18
N SER A 397 52.39 -12.48 33.35
CA SER A 397 53.71 -13.14 33.33
C SER A 397 54.88 -12.22 32.94
N ASP A 398 54.59 -11.03 32.42
CA ASP A 398 55.56 -9.99 32.02
C ASP A 398 55.75 -8.89 33.08
N GLY A 399 55.09 -9.01 34.25
CA GLY A 399 55.15 -8.01 35.32
C GLY A 399 54.16 -6.84 35.18
N THR A 400 53.33 -6.81 34.14
CA THR A 400 52.22 -5.87 34.00
C THR A 400 50.98 -6.33 34.75
N VAL A 401 49.99 -5.46 34.93
CA VAL A 401 48.72 -5.78 35.59
C VAL A 401 47.58 -5.55 34.61
N SER A 402 46.78 -6.59 34.35
CA SER A 402 45.61 -6.52 33.46
C SER A 402 44.31 -6.58 34.26
N PHE A 403 43.31 -5.81 33.85
CA PHE A 403 41.97 -5.91 34.45
C PHE A 403 41.27 -7.19 33.95
N LEU A 404 40.48 -7.78 34.83
CA LEU A 404 39.66 -8.96 34.54
C LEU A 404 38.26 -8.49 34.14
N PRO A 405 37.87 -8.62 32.85
CA PRO A 405 36.53 -8.25 32.43
C PRO A 405 35.49 -9.02 33.26
N ASN A 406 34.42 -8.37 33.67
CA ASN A 406 33.33 -9.05 34.37
C ASN A 406 32.01 -8.86 33.62
N ARG A 407 30.98 -9.60 34.03
CA ARG A 407 29.66 -9.65 33.38
C ARG A 407 28.98 -8.29 33.15
N SER A 408 29.40 -7.23 33.85
CA SER A 408 28.86 -5.87 33.70
C SER A 408 28.94 -5.33 32.27
N ILE A 409 29.90 -5.79 31.45
CA ILE A 409 30.01 -5.42 30.02
C ILE A 409 28.74 -5.79 29.22
N PHE A 410 28.11 -6.93 29.52
CA PHE A 410 26.86 -7.35 28.87
C PHE A 410 25.66 -6.56 29.39
N ALA A 411 25.67 -6.15 30.66
CA ALA A 411 24.64 -5.27 31.20
C ALA A 411 24.69 -3.88 30.52
N ALA A 412 25.89 -3.33 30.31
CA ALA A 412 26.05 -2.06 29.59
C ALA A 412 25.60 -2.17 28.12
N ALA A 413 25.94 -3.26 27.43
CA ALA A 413 25.45 -3.55 26.08
C ALA A 413 23.92 -3.68 26.01
N PHE A 414 23.30 -4.28 27.03
CA PHE A 414 21.85 -4.37 27.16
C PHE A 414 21.21 -2.98 27.33
N VAL A 415 21.79 -2.10 28.16
CA VAL A 415 21.33 -0.71 28.32
C VAL A 415 21.43 0.07 27.01
N ALA A 416 22.52 -0.06 26.26
CA ALA A 416 22.64 0.54 24.93
C ALA A 416 21.53 0.05 23.97
N SER A 417 21.13 -1.22 24.09
CA SER A 417 20.01 -1.78 23.31
C SER A 417 18.64 -1.24 23.73
N ILE A 418 18.45 -0.84 25.00
CA ILE A 418 17.24 -0.13 25.43
C ILE A 418 17.17 1.24 24.75
N VAL A 419 18.29 1.96 24.68
CA VAL A 419 18.37 3.24 23.95
C VAL A 419 18.01 3.03 22.48
N LEU A 420 18.49 1.96 21.86
CA LEU A 420 18.12 1.60 20.49
C LEU A 420 16.60 1.43 20.32
N ILE A 421 15.90 0.78 21.26
CA ILE A 421 14.44 0.62 21.20
C ILE A 421 13.73 1.98 21.22
N VAL A 422 14.20 2.93 22.02
CA VAL A 422 13.64 4.29 22.07
C VAL A 422 13.84 5.00 20.73
N VAL A 423 15.03 4.91 20.14
CA VAL A 423 15.34 5.51 18.83
C VAL A 423 14.47 4.87 17.74
N LEU A 424 14.34 3.53 17.72
CA LEU A 424 13.47 2.81 16.77
C LEU A 424 12.01 3.22 16.92
N THR A 425 11.53 3.45 18.15
CA THR A 425 10.16 3.91 18.40
C THR A 425 9.92 5.29 17.79
N LEU A 426 10.88 6.21 17.89
CA LEU A 426 10.83 7.52 17.24
C LEU A 426 10.85 7.40 15.71
N ILE A 427 11.70 6.52 15.16
CA ILE A 427 11.74 6.24 13.72
C ILE A 427 10.40 5.71 13.23
N PHE A 428 9.79 4.74 13.93
CA PHE A 428 8.48 4.21 13.56
C PHE A 428 7.38 5.26 13.64
N LYS A 429 7.46 6.19 14.59
CA LYS A 429 6.54 7.32 14.67
C LYS A 429 6.73 8.29 13.49
N MET A 430 7.97 8.59 13.12
CA MET A 430 8.30 9.41 11.95
C MET A 430 7.81 8.77 10.65
N MET A 431 8.03 7.47 10.48
CA MET A 431 7.57 6.72 9.29
C MET A 431 6.04 6.76 9.13
N ARG A 432 5.29 6.83 10.23
CA ARG A 432 3.81 6.95 10.20
C ARG A 432 3.30 8.38 9.99
N SER A 433 4.13 9.39 10.23
CA SER A 433 3.69 10.80 10.28
C SER A 433 3.94 11.57 8.97
N ALA A 434 4.66 10.99 8.02
CA ALA A 434 5.02 11.65 6.78
C ALA A 434 3.98 11.39 5.68
N HIS A 435 2.81 12.03 5.83
CA HIS A 435 1.84 12.14 4.75
C HIS A 435 2.21 13.36 3.91
N ARG A 436 2.35 13.20 2.59
CA ARG A 436 2.38 14.36 1.70
C ARG A 436 0.94 14.79 1.44
N ASN A 437 0.64 16.06 1.68
CA ASN A 437 -0.61 16.67 1.22
C ASN A 437 -0.56 16.72 -0.31
N LEU A 438 -1.11 15.69 -0.95
CA LEU A 438 -1.42 15.65 -2.36
C LEU A 438 -2.75 16.39 -2.54
N SER A 439 -2.75 17.71 -2.40
CA SER A 439 -3.99 18.49 -2.46
C SER A 439 -3.74 19.86 -3.11
N SER A 440 -4.35 20.05 -4.27
CA SER A 440 -4.47 21.33 -4.95
C SER A 440 -5.74 21.35 -5.80
N CYS A 441 -6.91 21.23 -5.19
CA CYS A 441 -8.15 21.57 -5.89
C CYS A 441 -9.18 22.15 -4.92
N ALA A 442 -9.87 23.21 -5.37
CA ALA A 442 -10.98 23.81 -4.63
C ALA A 442 -12.23 22.94 -4.79
N ALA A 443 -12.88 22.60 -3.69
CA ALA A 443 -14.12 21.80 -3.70
C ALA A 443 -15.34 22.69 -3.96
N SER A 444 -16.07 22.50 -5.09
CA SER A 444 -17.30 23.28 -5.34
C SER A 444 -18.42 22.63 -6.17
N ASP A 445 -18.41 21.33 -6.46
CA ASP A 445 -19.28 20.75 -7.53
C ASP A 445 -20.39 19.78 -7.07
N TRP A 446 -20.88 19.90 -5.84
CA TRP A 446 -21.82 18.92 -5.23
C TRP A 446 -23.24 19.46 -5.01
N ASN A 447 -23.64 20.56 -5.65
CA ASN A 447 -24.92 21.23 -5.38
C ASN A 447 -26.08 20.87 -6.33
N GLU A 448 -25.86 19.91 -7.23
CA GLU A 448 -26.90 19.46 -8.19
C GLU A 448 -27.82 18.40 -7.58
N TYR A 449 -28.94 18.14 -8.27
CA TYR A 449 -29.90 17.10 -7.89
C TYR A 449 -29.21 15.72 -7.79
N PRO A 450 -29.24 15.06 -6.62
CA PRO A 450 -28.41 13.88 -6.38
C PRO A 450 -29.00 12.56 -6.89
N ARG A 451 -30.27 12.52 -7.31
CA ARG A 451 -30.96 11.30 -7.79
C ARG A 451 -31.36 11.38 -9.27
N PRO A 452 -30.49 10.99 -10.21
CA PRO A 452 -30.77 11.07 -11.65
C PRO A 452 -31.99 10.26 -12.10
N GLN A 453 -32.37 9.22 -11.34
CA GLN A 453 -33.51 8.34 -11.63
C GLN A 453 -34.86 8.85 -11.10
N MET A 454 -34.84 9.87 -10.24
CA MET A 454 -36.01 10.41 -9.54
C MET A 454 -36.03 11.94 -9.62
N LYS A 455 -35.65 12.52 -10.76
CA LYS A 455 -35.41 13.96 -10.88
C LYS A 455 -36.72 14.75 -10.83
N ARG A 456 -36.73 15.80 -10.00
CA ARG A 456 -37.81 16.78 -9.86
C ARG A 456 -37.24 18.18 -9.90
N ASP A 457 -38.06 19.15 -10.26
CA ASP A 457 -37.70 20.57 -10.22
C ASP A 457 -37.75 21.16 -8.79
N SER A 458 -38.43 20.48 -7.86
CA SER A 458 -38.60 20.93 -6.48
C SER A 458 -37.45 20.48 -5.58
N PHE A 459 -36.27 21.07 -5.77
CA PHE A 459 -35.03 20.72 -5.08
C PHE A 459 -34.41 21.91 -4.34
N PHE A 460 -33.99 21.67 -3.09
CA PHE A 460 -33.22 22.64 -2.30
C PHE A 460 -32.01 21.98 -1.64
N CYS A 461 -30.82 22.34 -2.09
CA CYS A 461 -29.57 21.77 -1.59
C CYS A 461 -29.20 22.30 -0.19
N LEU A 462 -28.82 21.41 0.73
CA LEU A 462 -28.35 21.75 2.07
C LEU A 462 -26.84 21.52 2.26
N ASN A 463 -26.10 21.22 1.19
CA ASN A 463 -24.64 21.14 1.21
C ASN A 463 -23.98 22.49 1.57
N GLY A 464 -22.65 22.49 1.65
CA GLY A 464 -21.87 23.66 2.03
C GLY A 464 -21.55 23.69 3.52
N GLU A 465 -21.53 24.88 4.11
CA GLU A 465 -21.09 25.05 5.50
C GLU A 465 -22.18 24.64 6.50
N TRP A 466 -21.73 23.92 7.53
CA TRP A 466 -22.46 23.48 8.71
C TRP A 466 -21.60 23.78 9.94
N GLN A 467 -22.19 23.80 11.13
CA GLN A 467 -21.46 23.71 12.38
C GLN A 467 -21.39 22.26 12.84
N CYS A 468 -20.25 21.81 13.36
CA CYS A 468 -20.08 20.49 13.95
C CYS A 468 -19.21 20.56 15.19
N ASN A 469 -19.75 20.19 16.35
CA ASN A 469 -19.06 20.24 17.64
C ASN A 469 -18.36 21.59 17.92
N GLY A 470 -19.00 22.70 17.54
CA GLY A 470 -18.49 24.05 17.76
C GLY A 470 -17.47 24.57 16.74
N GLN A 471 -17.28 23.88 15.60
CA GLN A 471 -16.45 24.36 14.48
C GLN A 471 -17.16 24.20 13.13
N THR A 472 -16.78 25.03 12.17
CA THR A 472 -17.30 24.93 10.79
C THR A 472 -16.82 23.64 10.11
N ILE A 473 -17.72 22.96 9.41
CA ILE A 473 -17.45 21.81 8.55
C ILE A 473 -18.20 21.95 7.22
N ARG A 474 -17.60 21.46 6.13
CA ARG A 474 -18.23 21.41 4.81
C ARG A 474 -18.84 20.04 4.53
N VAL A 475 -20.15 20.00 4.32
CA VAL A 475 -20.90 18.83 3.84
C VAL A 475 -20.93 18.87 2.31
N PRO A 476 -20.71 17.75 1.60
CA PRO A 476 -20.80 16.37 2.07
C PRO A 476 -19.44 15.68 2.30
N PHE A 477 -18.45 16.36 2.89
CA PHE A 477 -17.16 15.74 3.12
C PHE A 477 -17.05 15.19 4.55
N PRO A 478 -16.49 13.98 4.73
CA PRO A 478 -16.33 13.42 6.07
C PRO A 478 -15.32 14.23 6.89
N PRO A 479 -15.47 14.34 8.22
CA PRO A 479 -14.62 15.18 9.08
C PRO A 479 -13.15 14.76 9.11
N GLN A 480 -12.83 13.54 8.67
CA GLN A 480 -11.45 13.09 8.50
C GLN A 480 -10.78 13.66 7.25
N SER A 481 -11.55 14.14 6.29
CA SER A 481 -11.05 14.63 5.00
C SER A 481 -10.60 16.09 5.07
N GLU A 482 -9.61 16.44 4.26
CA GLU A 482 -9.14 17.83 4.14
C GLU A 482 -10.25 18.73 3.57
N ALA A 483 -11.03 18.22 2.60
CA ALA A 483 -12.12 18.96 1.97
C ALA A 483 -13.25 19.37 2.93
N SER A 484 -13.40 18.69 4.07
CA SER A 484 -14.37 19.05 5.10
C SER A 484 -13.97 20.29 5.90
N GLY A 485 -12.68 20.60 5.98
CA GLY A 485 -12.15 21.68 6.82
C GLY A 485 -12.20 21.41 8.33
N PHE A 486 -12.70 20.26 8.79
CA PHE A 486 -12.77 19.91 10.21
C PHE A 486 -11.37 19.71 10.79
N LYS A 487 -11.07 20.34 11.93
CA LYS A 487 -9.73 20.31 12.53
C LYS A 487 -9.69 19.43 13.77
N GLY A 488 -8.56 18.74 13.95
CA GLY A 488 -8.27 17.95 15.14
C GLY A 488 -8.75 16.50 15.05
N LYS A 489 -8.88 15.86 16.21
CA LYS A 489 -9.28 14.45 16.30
C LYS A 489 -10.80 14.33 16.20
N VAL A 490 -11.28 13.52 15.27
CA VAL A 490 -12.72 13.20 15.13
C VAL A 490 -13.19 12.38 16.34
N PRO A 491 -14.16 12.89 17.13
CA PRO A 491 -14.75 12.16 18.25
C PRO A 491 -15.74 11.08 17.77
N ALA A 492 -16.16 10.19 18.67
CA ALA A 492 -17.13 9.15 18.36
C ALA A 492 -18.57 9.68 18.18
N VAL A 493 -18.85 10.88 18.70
CA VAL A 493 -20.15 11.56 18.57
C VAL A 493 -19.92 12.92 17.90
N LEU A 494 -20.61 13.15 16.79
CA LEU A 494 -20.57 14.37 15.99
C LEU A 494 -21.96 14.99 15.97
N VAL A 495 -22.08 16.25 16.37
CA VAL A 495 -23.33 16.99 16.36
C VAL A 495 -23.25 18.06 15.30
N TYR A 496 -23.92 17.83 14.18
CA TYR A 496 -24.03 18.75 13.06
C TYR A 496 -25.22 19.68 13.23
N GLU A 497 -25.07 20.96 12.89
CA GLU A 497 -26.13 21.95 12.95
C GLU A 497 -26.09 22.84 11.69
N LYS A 498 -27.24 23.07 11.07
CA LYS A 498 -27.41 24.00 9.94
C LYS A 498 -28.68 24.81 10.11
N SER A 499 -28.56 26.12 9.87
CA SER A 499 -29.71 27.00 9.68
C SER A 499 -29.97 27.24 8.19
N PHE A 500 -31.22 27.30 7.79
CA PHE A 500 -31.62 27.59 6.41
C PHE A 500 -32.97 28.32 6.38
N VAL A 501 -33.25 28.98 5.26
CA VAL A 501 -34.53 29.63 4.96
C VAL A 501 -35.02 29.06 3.64
N LEU A 502 -36.30 28.69 3.57
CA LEU A 502 -36.89 28.14 2.36
C LEU A 502 -37.26 29.27 1.39
N PRO A 503 -36.99 29.15 0.08
CA PRO A 503 -37.44 30.13 -0.90
C PRO A 503 -38.97 30.28 -0.90
N ALA A 504 -39.46 31.49 -1.18
CA ALA A 504 -40.89 31.73 -1.35
C ALA A 504 -41.48 30.82 -2.44
N GLY A 505 -42.61 30.17 -2.16
CA GLY A 505 -43.26 29.23 -3.09
C GLY A 505 -42.59 27.86 -3.21
N PHE A 506 -41.55 27.57 -2.42
CA PHE A 506 -40.91 26.24 -2.44
C PHE A 506 -41.84 25.13 -1.93
N VAL A 507 -42.60 25.42 -0.86
CA VAL A 507 -43.50 24.44 -0.24
C VAL A 507 -44.76 24.29 -1.08
N LYS A 508 -44.91 23.12 -1.71
CA LYS A 508 -46.14 22.64 -2.34
C LYS A 508 -47.11 22.16 -1.26
N ASP A 509 -47.12 20.86 -0.96
CA ASP A 509 -47.92 20.30 0.14
C ASP A 509 -47.03 19.68 1.23
N ARG A 510 -46.02 18.90 0.82
CA ARG A 510 -45.10 18.21 1.72
C ARG A 510 -43.65 18.63 1.46
N VAL A 511 -42.82 18.53 2.49
CA VAL A 511 -41.37 18.72 2.42
C VAL A 511 -40.66 17.49 2.98
N LEU A 512 -39.85 16.86 2.15
CA LEU A 512 -39.05 15.68 2.47
C LEU A 512 -37.59 16.10 2.68
N LEU A 513 -36.99 15.67 3.79
CA LEU A 513 -35.57 15.84 4.09
C LEU A 513 -34.81 14.55 3.76
N HIS A 514 -33.83 14.66 2.89
CA HIS A 514 -33.05 13.55 2.38
C HIS A 514 -31.58 13.62 2.81
N PHE A 515 -31.02 12.46 3.10
CA PHE A 515 -29.58 12.25 3.30
C PHE A 515 -29.10 11.16 2.35
N GLY A 516 -28.03 11.41 1.61
CA GLY A 516 -27.42 10.41 0.72
C GLY A 516 -26.76 9.28 1.50
N ALA A 517 -25.99 9.62 2.54
CA ALA A 517 -25.36 8.68 3.46
C ALA A 517 -24.78 9.42 4.67
N VAL A 518 -24.88 8.79 5.85
CA VAL A 518 -24.32 9.30 7.12
C VAL A 518 -23.71 8.14 7.88
N ASP A 519 -22.39 8.18 8.12
CA ASP A 519 -21.66 7.08 8.75
C ASP A 519 -21.48 7.33 10.27
N GLN A 520 -22.01 6.54 11.21
CA GLN A 520 -22.61 5.22 11.05
C GLN A 520 -24.07 5.13 11.50
N THR A 521 -24.45 5.90 12.52
CA THR A 521 -25.81 6.02 13.04
C THR A 521 -26.14 7.48 13.22
N ALA A 522 -27.37 7.88 12.89
CA ALA A 522 -27.79 9.29 12.89
C ALA A 522 -29.15 9.47 13.56
N GLU A 523 -29.28 10.47 14.41
CA GLU A 523 -30.55 10.99 14.92
C GLU A 523 -30.76 12.40 14.37
N VAL A 524 -31.89 12.66 13.72
CA VAL A 524 -32.14 13.92 13.01
C VAL A 524 -33.24 14.69 13.73
N PHE A 525 -32.97 15.96 14.01
CA PHE A 525 -33.88 16.90 14.62
C PHE A 525 -34.12 18.09 13.68
N VAL A 526 -35.36 18.53 13.58
CA VAL A 526 -35.75 19.75 12.85
C VAL A 526 -36.47 20.66 13.84
N ASP A 527 -36.00 21.91 13.99
CA ASP A 527 -36.52 22.89 14.94
C ASP A 527 -36.69 22.31 16.36
N GLY A 528 -35.71 21.51 16.79
CA GLY A 528 -35.67 20.85 18.10
C GLY A 528 -36.52 19.58 18.23
N THR A 529 -37.33 19.23 17.22
CA THR A 529 -38.17 18.02 17.21
C THR A 529 -37.43 16.86 16.55
N LEU A 530 -37.37 15.69 17.21
CA LEU A 530 -36.79 14.47 16.62
C LEU A 530 -37.70 13.97 15.49
N VAL A 531 -37.18 13.95 14.26
CA VAL A 531 -37.93 13.46 13.08
C VAL A 531 -37.66 11.99 12.76
N GLY A 532 -36.53 11.45 13.22
CA GLY A 532 -36.23 10.03 13.08
C GLY A 532 -34.75 9.69 13.27
N SER A 533 -34.42 8.41 13.07
CA SER A 533 -33.07 7.86 13.19
C SER A 533 -32.73 6.90 12.05
N HIS A 534 -31.45 6.82 11.68
CA HIS A 534 -30.91 5.90 10.68
C HIS A 534 -29.71 5.11 11.20
N THR A 535 -29.54 3.89 10.68
CA THR A 535 -28.38 3.02 10.95
C THR A 535 -27.89 2.44 9.63
N GLY A 536 -26.62 2.67 9.32
CA GLY A 536 -26.01 2.29 8.04
C GLY A 536 -25.20 3.45 7.47
N GLY A 537 -24.02 3.17 6.93
CA GLY A 537 -23.05 4.21 6.55
C GLY A 537 -23.06 4.56 5.06
N TYR A 538 -23.78 3.79 4.23
CA TYR A 538 -23.64 3.83 2.77
C TYR A 538 -24.95 4.00 2.01
N LEU A 539 -26.10 4.01 2.71
CA LEU A 539 -27.42 4.00 2.09
C LEU A 539 -28.20 5.28 2.42
N PRO A 540 -29.04 5.76 1.50
CA PRO A 540 -29.83 6.96 1.74
C PRO A 540 -31.02 6.71 2.66
N PHE A 541 -31.52 7.79 3.25
CA PHE A 541 -32.77 7.79 4.03
C PHE A 541 -33.48 9.14 3.93
N THR A 542 -34.78 9.15 4.21
CA THR A 542 -35.68 10.30 4.02
C THR A 542 -36.65 10.43 5.19
N PHE A 543 -36.95 11.65 5.60
CA PHE A 543 -38.00 11.97 6.57
C PHE A 543 -38.96 13.02 6.02
N ASP A 544 -40.26 12.85 6.25
CA ASP A 544 -41.25 13.92 6.00
C ASP A 544 -41.19 14.91 7.18
N ILE A 545 -40.85 16.16 6.90
CA ILE A 545 -40.65 17.21 7.92
C ILE A 545 -41.75 18.28 7.87
N THR A 546 -42.79 18.07 7.07
CA THR A 546 -43.85 19.05 6.79
C THR A 546 -44.47 19.61 8.06
N GLU A 547 -44.87 18.73 8.98
CA GLU A 547 -45.52 19.14 10.24
C GLU A 547 -44.57 19.89 11.17
N CYS A 548 -43.27 19.54 11.18
CA CYS A 548 -42.26 20.24 11.99
C CYS A 548 -42.03 21.66 11.49
N LEU A 549 -42.03 21.87 10.17
CA LEU A 549 -41.91 23.19 9.58
C LEU A 549 -43.15 24.06 9.90
N ALA A 550 -44.34 23.46 9.93
CA ALA A 550 -45.60 24.12 10.27
C ALA A 550 -45.75 24.44 11.77
N ALA A 551 -45.39 23.52 12.67
CA ALA A 551 -45.61 23.66 14.12
C ALA A 551 -44.88 24.84 14.79
N GLY A 552 -43.82 25.36 14.15
CA GLY A 552 -43.16 26.59 14.61
C GLY A 552 -43.98 27.87 14.43
N THR A 553 -45.23 27.80 13.93
CA THR A 553 -46.04 28.98 13.59
C THR A 553 -47.08 29.44 14.62
N VAL A 554 -47.38 28.73 15.72
CA VAL A 554 -48.39 29.24 16.70
C VAL A 554 -48.11 28.79 18.14
N GLY A 555 -48.16 29.74 19.08
CA GLY A 555 -48.38 29.44 20.49
C GLY A 555 -49.73 28.74 20.68
N ALA A 556 -49.72 27.64 21.42
CA ALA A 556 -50.85 26.78 21.74
C ALA A 556 -52.25 27.45 21.75
N ALA A 557 -53.07 27.18 20.73
CA ALA A 557 -54.51 26.91 20.79
C ALA A 557 -55.09 26.80 19.37
N ASP A 558 -56.02 25.87 19.18
CA ASP A 558 -56.91 25.66 18.04
C ASP A 558 -56.37 24.95 16.78
N SER A 559 -56.43 23.63 16.90
CA SER A 559 -56.38 22.62 15.86
C SER A 559 -57.67 22.60 15.02
N GLN A 560 -57.64 23.14 13.79
CA GLN A 560 -58.21 22.48 12.59
C GLN A 560 -58.03 23.27 11.26
N GLU A 561 -57.51 24.50 11.27
CA GLU A 561 -57.45 25.36 10.06
C GLU A 561 -56.05 25.58 9.45
N ASN A 562 -55.00 24.94 9.96
CA ASN A 562 -53.59 25.27 9.65
C ASN A 562 -52.88 24.39 8.60
N LEU A 563 -53.56 24.07 7.48
CA LEU A 563 -52.89 23.51 6.29
C LEU A 563 -52.65 24.55 5.17
N ALA A 564 -53.03 25.82 5.37
CA ALA A 564 -53.03 26.83 4.31
C ALA A 564 -51.89 27.88 4.36
N ASN A 565 -51.08 27.95 5.42
CA ASN A 565 -50.05 29.00 5.54
C ASN A 565 -48.66 28.54 5.10
N ALA A 566 -48.48 28.27 3.80
CA ALA A 566 -47.17 28.09 3.17
C ALA A 566 -46.25 29.32 3.34
N ALA A 567 -46.82 30.52 3.52
CA ALA A 567 -46.08 31.77 3.69
C ALA A 567 -45.25 31.82 4.99
N GLY A 568 -45.74 31.24 6.10
CA GLY A 568 -45.06 31.30 7.40
C GLY A 568 -43.83 30.40 7.51
N ALA A 569 -43.76 29.32 6.73
CA ALA A 569 -42.60 28.43 6.67
C ALA A 569 -41.48 28.98 5.77
N THR A 570 -41.79 29.77 4.74
CA THR A 570 -40.77 30.30 3.81
C THR A 570 -40.07 31.58 4.29
N GLU A 571 -40.66 32.32 5.24
CA GLU A 571 -40.07 33.57 5.73
C GLU A 571 -39.19 33.41 6.98
N ARG A 572 -39.22 32.24 7.63
CA ARG A 572 -38.49 31.99 8.89
C ARG A 572 -37.22 31.16 8.70
N ALA A 573 -36.27 31.34 9.62
CA ALA A 573 -35.12 30.45 9.74
C ALA A 573 -35.52 29.14 10.41
N HIS A 574 -35.12 28.02 9.80
CA HIS A 574 -35.25 26.68 10.33
C HIS A 574 -33.88 26.13 10.70
N THR A 575 -33.87 25.18 11.62
CA THR A 575 -32.65 24.51 12.10
C THR A 575 -32.73 23.01 11.91
N ILE A 576 -31.68 22.41 11.34
CA ILE A 576 -31.47 20.96 11.34
C ILE A 576 -30.32 20.66 12.28
N ARG A 577 -30.52 19.70 13.18
CA ARG A 577 -29.47 19.14 14.02
C ARG A 577 -29.37 17.63 13.80
N VAL A 578 -28.17 17.14 13.48
CA VAL A 578 -27.92 15.71 13.25
C VAL A 578 -26.88 15.22 14.24
N VAL A 579 -27.27 14.28 15.11
CA VAL A 579 -26.37 13.63 16.06
C VAL A 579 -25.91 12.32 15.42
N VAL A 580 -24.63 12.25 15.06
CA VAL A 580 -24.01 11.08 14.45
C VAL A 580 -23.15 10.37 15.47
N THR A 581 -23.33 9.06 15.62
CA THR A 581 -22.48 8.21 16.45
C THR A 581 -21.76 7.17 15.60
N ASP A 582 -20.43 7.15 15.71
CA ASP A 582 -19.57 6.16 15.08
C ASP A 582 -18.41 5.75 16.00
N THR A 583 -18.33 4.45 16.28
CA THR A 583 -17.26 3.85 17.09
C THR A 583 -16.24 3.07 16.26
N LEU A 584 -16.47 2.96 14.94
CA LEU A 584 -15.86 2.04 13.98
C LEU A 584 -16.04 0.58 14.40
N SER A 585 -17.27 0.25 14.82
CA SER A 585 -17.65 -1.09 15.23
C SER A 585 -17.76 -2.02 14.03
N THR A 586 -17.13 -3.19 14.10
CA THR A 586 -17.21 -4.22 13.05
C THR A 586 -18.58 -4.87 12.94
N LYS A 587 -19.54 -4.50 13.80
CA LYS A 587 -20.95 -4.89 13.70
C LYS A 587 -21.62 -4.33 12.43
N TYR A 588 -21.25 -3.11 12.03
CA TYR A 588 -21.80 -2.44 10.87
C TYR A 588 -20.91 -2.67 9.64
N PRO A 589 -21.46 -2.61 8.41
CA PRO A 589 -20.68 -2.55 7.19
C PRO A 589 -19.70 -1.38 7.23
N TYR A 590 -18.40 -1.65 7.08
CA TYR A 590 -17.37 -0.63 7.22
C TYR A 590 -16.31 -0.66 6.11
N GLY A 591 -16.33 -1.65 5.21
CA GLY A 591 -15.35 -1.75 4.12
C GLY A 591 -13.89 -1.69 4.62
N LYS A 592 -12.94 -1.27 3.77
CA LYS A 592 -11.49 -1.23 4.07
C LYS A 592 -11.05 -0.11 5.04
N GLN A 593 -11.88 0.26 6.02
CA GLN A 593 -11.60 1.30 7.01
C GLN A 593 -10.90 0.77 8.27
N ARG A 594 -9.87 1.48 8.80
CA ARG A 594 -9.24 1.11 10.09
C ARG A 594 -8.55 2.27 10.82
N LYS A 595 -8.77 2.39 12.15
CA LYS A 595 -8.07 3.40 13.01
C LYS A 595 -6.54 3.32 12.92
N LYS A 596 -5.98 2.10 12.90
CA LYS A 596 -4.55 1.84 12.64
C LYS A 596 -4.41 1.40 11.18
N ARG A 597 -4.51 2.36 10.26
CA ARG A 597 -4.36 2.16 8.81
C ARG A 597 -2.93 1.74 8.43
N GLY A 598 -2.79 1.17 7.23
CA GLY A 598 -1.52 0.73 6.66
C GLY A 598 -1.67 -0.53 5.79
N GLY A 599 -0.87 -0.61 4.72
CA GLY A 599 -1.03 -1.65 3.70
C GLY A 599 -2.37 -1.51 2.97
N MET A 600 -3.18 -2.56 2.96
CA MET A 600 -4.51 -2.60 2.30
C MET A 600 -5.68 -1.99 3.10
N TRP A 601 -5.41 -1.35 4.24
CA TRP A 601 -6.43 -0.75 5.12
C TRP A 601 -6.24 0.77 5.18
N TYR A 602 -7.32 1.52 4.95
CA TYR A 602 -7.27 2.96 4.70
C TYR A 602 -7.91 3.80 5.83
N THR A 603 -7.86 5.12 5.65
CA THR A 603 -8.45 6.10 6.58
C THR A 603 -9.95 5.85 6.80
N PRO A 604 -10.40 5.80 8.06
CA PRO A 604 -11.82 5.68 8.35
C PRO A 604 -12.58 6.98 8.08
N VAL A 605 -13.87 6.86 7.80
CA VAL A 605 -14.84 7.91 7.53
C VAL A 605 -15.95 7.84 8.58
N SER A 606 -16.48 9.00 8.96
CA SER A 606 -17.64 9.13 9.83
C SER A 606 -18.46 10.35 9.37
N GLY A 607 -19.60 10.61 9.98
CA GLY A 607 -20.39 11.82 9.73
C GLY A 607 -21.13 11.80 8.38
N ILE A 608 -21.60 12.98 7.98
CA ILE A 608 -22.33 13.18 6.74
C ILE A 608 -21.32 13.26 5.58
N TRP A 609 -21.31 12.25 4.70
CA TRP A 609 -20.34 12.17 3.60
C TRP A 609 -20.97 12.10 2.20
N GLN A 610 -22.31 12.22 2.11
CA GLN A 610 -23.02 12.47 0.85
C GLN A 610 -24.02 13.61 1.00
N THR A 611 -24.57 14.07 -0.12
CA THR A 611 -25.45 15.25 -0.21
C THR A 611 -26.63 15.20 0.76
N VAL A 612 -26.99 16.35 1.31
CA VAL A 612 -28.20 16.58 2.09
C VAL A 612 -29.06 17.58 1.33
N TRP A 613 -30.37 17.31 1.20
CA TRP A 613 -31.26 18.17 0.44
C TRP A 613 -32.72 18.05 0.89
N LEU A 614 -33.55 19.00 0.45
CA LEU A 614 -34.99 18.97 0.60
C LEU A 614 -35.66 18.79 -0.75
N GLU A 615 -36.79 18.08 -0.75
CA GLU A 615 -37.73 18.03 -1.87
C GLU A 615 -39.11 18.48 -1.42
N SER A 616 -39.78 19.28 -2.25
CA SER A 616 -41.19 19.57 -2.03
C SER A 616 -42.08 18.81 -3.00
N VAL A 617 -43.03 18.06 -2.45
CA VAL A 617 -43.90 17.17 -3.21
C VAL A 617 -45.37 17.45 -2.89
N PRO A 618 -46.30 17.17 -3.80
CA PRO A 618 -47.73 17.22 -3.50
C PRO A 618 -48.16 16.10 -2.52
N VAL A 619 -49.41 16.13 -2.03
CA VAL A 619 -49.96 15.09 -1.14
C VAL A 619 -49.91 13.70 -1.78
N GLN A 620 -50.24 13.63 -3.07
CA GLN A 620 -50.17 12.44 -3.91
C GLN A 620 -48.92 12.52 -4.79
N TYR A 621 -47.89 11.73 -4.47
CA TYR A 621 -46.58 11.83 -5.12
C TYR A 621 -45.96 10.45 -5.36
N ILE A 622 -44.97 10.39 -6.24
CA ILE A 622 -44.25 9.16 -6.59
C ILE A 622 -43.12 8.94 -5.58
N GLN A 623 -43.24 7.95 -4.71
CA GLN A 623 -42.24 7.65 -3.68
C GLN A 623 -40.99 6.99 -4.26
N SER A 624 -41.19 6.01 -5.14
CA SER A 624 -40.11 5.25 -5.76
C SER A 624 -40.55 4.73 -7.13
N LEU A 625 -39.56 4.45 -7.99
CA LEU A 625 -39.76 3.78 -9.27
C LEU A 625 -38.91 2.51 -9.29
N LYS A 626 -39.47 1.42 -9.82
CA LYS A 626 -38.74 0.20 -10.16
C LYS A 626 -38.92 -0.08 -11.65
N ILE A 627 -37.81 -0.15 -12.38
CA ILE A 627 -37.78 -0.24 -13.83
C ILE A 627 -37.17 -1.59 -14.22
N GLU A 628 -37.93 -2.43 -14.92
CA GLU A 628 -37.53 -3.76 -15.37
C GLU A 628 -37.54 -3.80 -16.92
N PRO A 629 -36.42 -3.42 -17.59
CA PRO A 629 -36.36 -3.39 -19.05
C PRO A 629 -36.06 -4.77 -19.67
N ASP A 630 -36.52 -4.97 -20.90
CA ASP A 630 -36.07 -6.03 -21.81
C ASP A 630 -35.68 -5.43 -23.18
N LEU A 631 -35.65 -6.21 -24.25
CA LEU A 631 -35.32 -5.72 -25.60
C LEU A 631 -36.51 -5.13 -26.37
N LYS A 632 -37.74 -5.30 -25.88
CA LYS A 632 -38.98 -4.85 -26.51
C LYS A 632 -39.65 -3.69 -25.77
N GLY A 633 -39.27 -3.45 -24.52
CA GLY A 633 -39.85 -2.40 -23.70
C GLY A 633 -39.42 -2.51 -22.25
N PHE A 634 -40.28 -2.07 -21.34
CA PHE A 634 -40.00 -2.16 -19.90
C PHE A 634 -41.27 -2.28 -19.07
N THR A 635 -41.13 -2.87 -17.90
CA THR A 635 -42.17 -2.86 -16.87
C THR A 635 -41.82 -1.79 -15.84
N LEU A 636 -42.72 -0.85 -15.62
CA LEU A 636 -42.60 0.19 -14.61
C LEU A 636 -43.47 -0.16 -13.40
N ARG A 637 -42.90 -0.09 -12.19
CA ARG A 637 -43.66 -0.10 -10.94
C ARG A 637 -43.42 1.23 -10.25
N ALA A 638 -44.49 1.94 -9.93
CA ALA A 638 -44.43 3.19 -9.19
C ALA A 638 -45.09 2.98 -7.82
N GLU A 639 -44.36 3.24 -6.74
CA GLU A 639 -44.94 3.28 -5.41
C GLU A 639 -45.45 4.69 -5.14
N CYS A 640 -46.72 4.80 -4.76
CA CYS A 640 -47.38 6.07 -4.44
C CYS A 640 -48.20 5.89 -3.15
N PRO A 641 -48.46 6.97 -2.38
CA PRO A 641 -49.39 6.93 -1.26
C PRO A 641 -50.79 6.44 -1.68
N PRO A 642 -51.57 5.81 -0.76
CA PRO A 642 -52.96 5.48 -1.03
C PRO A 642 -53.79 6.73 -1.39
N LEU A 643 -54.74 6.58 -2.32
CA LEU A 643 -55.71 7.63 -2.62
C LEU A 643 -56.56 7.91 -1.37
N LYS A 644 -56.79 9.19 -1.05
CA LYS A 644 -57.74 9.55 0.02
C LYS A 644 -59.16 9.14 -0.43
N ALA A 645 -59.83 8.28 0.34
CA ALA A 645 -61.24 7.95 0.09
C ALA A 645 -62.10 9.22 0.18
N ASN A 646 -62.92 9.47 -0.84
CA ASN A 646 -63.84 10.60 -0.85
C ASN A 646 -64.90 10.39 0.25
N PRO A 647 -65.02 11.27 1.27
CA PRO A 647 -65.99 11.08 2.34
C PRO A 647 -67.35 11.63 1.89
N ALA A 648 -68.05 10.92 1.01
CA ALA A 648 -69.50 10.96 0.89
C ALA A 648 -69.98 9.90 -0.10
N GLY A 649 -70.79 8.96 0.39
CA GLY A 649 -71.64 8.15 -0.47
C GLY A 649 -72.64 9.05 -1.19
N GLY A 650 -72.54 9.09 -2.52
CA GLY A 650 -73.49 9.74 -3.40
C GLY A 650 -73.32 9.15 -4.79
N ALA A 651 -74.20 8.23 -5.15
CA ALA A 651 -74.22 7.65 -6.48
C ALA A 651 -74.64 8.71 -7.49
N THR A 652 -73.70 9.19 -8.30
CA THR A 652 -73.97 9.86 -9.57
C THR A 652 -72.90 9.45 -10.59
N GLU A 653 -73.40 8.80 -11.63
CA GLU A 653 -72.90 8.62 -13.00
C GLU A 653 -71.38 8.60 -13.28
N ALA A 654 -70.97 7.48 -13.88
CA ALA A 654 -69.65 7.26 -14.43
C ALA A 654 -69.38 8.18 -15.64
N THR A 655 -68.74 9.32 -15.40
CA THR A 655 -68.01 10.10 -16.40
C THR A 655 -66.72 10.64 -15.77
N ASP A 656 -65.60 10.31 -16.40
CA ASP A 656 -64.21 10.66 -16.06
C ASP A 656 -63.72 10.35 -14.65
N ALA A 657 -63.02 9.22 -14.51
CA ALA A 657 -62.04 9.03 -13.44
C ALA A 657 -61.12 10.26 -13.41
N SER A 658 -61.13 11.02 -12.31
CA SER A 658 -60.42 12.30 -12.20
C SER A 658 -58.94 12.14 -12.57
N GLU A 659 -58.32 13.15 -13.18
CA GLU A 659 -56.89 13.12 -13.56
C GLU A 659 -55.95 12.70 -12.42
N ASN A 660 -56.36 12.89 -11.16
CA ASN A 660 -55.62 12.48 -9.96
C ASN A 660 -55.54 10.97 -9.72
N GLU A 661 -56.32 10.15 -10.44
CA GLU A 661 -56.33 8.68 -10.30
C GLU A 661 -55.64 7.96 -11.47
N ARG A 662 -54.90 8.69 -12.31
CA ARG A 662 -54.14 8.12 -13.44
C ARG A 662 -52.64 8.32 -13.26
N ILE A 663 -51.88 7.31 -13.65
CA ILE A 663 -50.43 7.44 -13.86
C ILE A 663 -50.21 7.55 -15.36
N SER A 664 -49.63 8.65 -15.81
CA SER A 664 -49.24 8.82 -17.22
C SER A 664 -47.74 8.68 -17.37
N VAL A 665 -47.31 7.89 -18.33
CA VAL A 665 -45.90 7.71 -18.69
C VAL A 665 -45.69 8.24 -20.10
N THR A 666 -44.76 9.19 -20.25
CA THR A 666 -44.39 9.75 -21.55
C THR A 666 -42.96 9.37 -21.87
N VAL A 667 -42.74 8.75 -23.03
CA VAL A 667 -41.43 8.30 -23.51
C VAL A 667 -41.09 9.04 -24.80
N TRP A 668 -39.87 9.56 -24.93
CA TRP A 668 -39.41 10.21 -26.15
C TRP A 668 -38.63 9.24 -27.03
N CYS A 669 -38.91 9.28 -28.33
CA CYS A 669 -38.14 8.57 -29.33
C CYS A 669 -37.09 9.54 -29.91
N GLU A 670 -35.84 9.43 -29.49
CA GLU A 670 -34.76 10.16 -30.17
C GLU A 670 -34.58 9.57 -31.58
N ARG A 671 -34.57 10.42 -32.61
CA ARG A 671 -34.30 9.98 -33.99
C ARG A 671 -32.83 9.57 -34.04
N ALA A 672 -32.55 8.32 -34.41
CA ALA A 672 -31.20 7.87 -34.70
C ALA A 672 -30.63 8.66 -35.88
N GLU A 673 -29.94 9.78 -35.62
CA GLU A 673 -29.14 10.45 -36.63
C GLU A 673 -27.78 9.76 -36.74
N ASN A 674 -27.41 9.48 -37.99
CA ASN A 674 -26.26 8.70 -38.39
C ASN A 674 -24.96 9.17 -37.74
N SER A 675 -24.19 8.19 -37.27
CA SER A 675 -22.78 8.30 -36.93
C SER A 675 -21.96 8.88 -38.09
N SER A 676 -21.46 10.11 -37.95
CA SER A 676 -20.21 10.54 -38.57
C SER A 676 -19.60 11.75 -37.85
N SER A 677 -18.48 11.51 -37.16
CA SER A 677 -17.34 12.41 -36.88
C SER A 677 -17.56 13.94 -36.88
N THR A 678 -17.25 14.61 -35.76
CA THR A 678 -16.11 15.54 -35.65
C THR A 678 -15.92 16.09 -34.22
N ASN A 679 -14.65 16.24 -33.82
CA ASN A 679 -14.19 16.95 -32.62
C ASN A 679 -14.68 18.40 -32.58
N SER A 680 -15.11 18.89 -31.42
CA SER A 680 -14.41 19.97 -30.66
C SER A 680 -15.29 20.63 -29.59
N ASN A 681 -14.66 20.84 -28.44
CA ASN A 681 -14.88 21.83 -27.38
C ASN A 681 -16.02 22.86 -27.58
N ASN A 682 -17.08 22.74 -26.77
CA ASN A 682 -17.66 23.83 -25.97
C ASN A 682 -18.83 23.28 -25.14
N ALA A 683 -18.60 23.11 -23.83
CA ALA A 683 -19.65 22.87 -22.85
C ALA A 683 -20.04 24.22 -22.22
N ALA A 684 -21.03 24.87 -22.82
CA ALA A 684 -21.86 25.90 -22.20
C ALA A 684 -23.05 26.15 -23.13
N ASN A 685 -24.26 26.11 -22.56
CA ASN A 685 -25.58 26.25 -23.21
C ASN A 685 -26.08 24.98 -23.93
N ALA A 686 -26.62 24.04 -23.16
CA ALA A 686 -27.65 23.16 -23.69
C ALA A 686 -28.96 23.97 -23.72
N GLU A 687 -29.20 24.67 -24.82
CA GLU A 687 -30.56 25.01 -25.22
C GLU A 687 -31.30 23.70 -25.55
N ASP A 688 -32.55 23.68 -25.07
CA ASP A 688 -33.57 22.64 -25.18
C ASP A 688 -33.64 21.98 -26.58
N PRO A 689 -33.52 20.64 -26.72
CA PRO A 689 -33.81 19.98 -27.97
C PRO A 689 -35.32 19.78 -28.11
N ALA A 690 -36.05 20.88 -28.28
CA ALA A 690 -37.39 20.86 -28.85
C ALA A 690 -37.30 20.60 -30.36
N GLY A 691 -36.91 19.38 -30.73
CA GLY A 691 -36.73 18.94 -32.12
C GLY A 691 -37.54 17.67 -32.41
N ASP A 692 -38.82 17.84 -32.72
CA ASP A 692 -39.68 16.94 -33.53
C ASP A 692 -39.66 15.41 -33.26
N ALA A 693 -39.41 14.99 -32.01
CA ALA A 693 -39.64 13.63 -31.55
C ALA A 693 -41.12 13.49 -31.12
N THR A 694 -41.88 12.61 -31.78
CA THR A 694 -43.26 12.34 -31.35
C THR A 694 -43.25 11.60 -30.00
N PRO A 695 -43.76 12.19 -28.91
CA PRO A 695 -43.78 11.51 -27.62
C PRO A 695 -44.79 10.36 -27.65
N LEU A 696 -44.40 9.19 -27.13
CA LEU A 696 -45.29 8.07 -26.88
C LEU A 696 -45.86 8.21 -25.48
N ARG A 697 -47.17 8.46 -25.38
CA ARG A 697 -47.87 8.59 -24.11
C ARG A 697 -48.66 7.33 -23.80
N PHE A 698 -48.52 6.84 -22.58
CA PHE A 698 -49.21 5.69 -22.04
C PHE A 698 -49.92 6.10 -20.74
N ASP A 699 -51.24 5.96 -20.68
CA ASP A 699 -52.03 6.29 -19.50
C ASP A 699 -52.54 5.01 -18.83
N PHE A 700 -52.32 4.88 -17.53
CA PHE A 700 -52.71 3.74 -16.72
C PHE A 700 -53.65 4.18 -15.60
N ALA A 701 -54.70 3.40 -15.33
CA ALA A 701 -55.51 3.59 -14.13
C ALA A 701 -54.69 3.26 -12.89
N PHE A 702 -54.81 4.04 -11.81
CA PHE A 702 -54.10 3.79 -10.56
C PHE A 702 -54.54 2.47 -9.90
N SER A 703 -53.57 1.68 -9.45
CA SER A 703 -53.75 0.62 -8.46
C SER A 703 -52.52 0.56 -7.56
N GLU A 704 -52.71 0.14 -6.30
CA GLU A 704 -51.68 0.17 -5.25
C GLU A 704 -50.37 -0.59 -5.58
N ARG A 705 -50.32 -1.41 -6.64
CA ARG A 705 -49.11 -2.15 -7.07
C ARG A 705 -48.84 -2.12 -8.57
N ASN A 706 -49.33 -1.10 -9.28
CA ASN A 706 -49.32 -1.02 -10.75
C ASN A 706 -48.02 -1.49 -11.41
N ASN A 707 -47.99 -2.75 -11.87
CA ASN A 707 -47.01 -3.25 -12.82
C ASN A 707 -47.46 -2.82 -14.21
N MET A 708 -46.95 -1.70 -14.69
CA MET A 708 -47.30 -1.12 -15.98
C MET A 708 -46.32 -1.62 -17.04
N ARG A 709 -46.78 -2.50 -17.93
CA ARG A 709 -45.99 -2.93 -19.09
C ARG A 709 -46.10 -1.88 -20.19
N ILE A 710 -44.95 -1.40 -20.66
CA ILE A 710 -44.83 -0.45 -21.77
C ILE A 710 -44.06 -1.16 -22.89
N ASP A 711 -44.76 -1.55 -23.95
CA ASP A 711 -44.17 -2.12 -25.15
C ASP A 711 -43.79 -1.00 -26.13
N LEU A 712 -42.54 -0.99 -26.55
CA LEU A 712 -42.00 0.02 -27.44
C LEU A 712 -42.06 -0.46 -28.90
N PRO A 713 -42.27 0.43 -29.88
CA PRO A 713 -42.26 0.06 -31.29
C PRO A 713 -40.91 -0.51 -31.73
N ASP A 714 -40.96 -1.63 -32.46
CA ASP A 714 -39.77 -2.30 -33.01
C ASP A 714 -38.92 -1.34 -33.85
N GLY A 715 -37.60 -1.42 -33.67
CA GLY A 715 -36.62 -0.66 -34.47
C GLY A 715 -36.52 0.83 -34.16
N LYS A 716 -37.32 1.37 -33.23
CA LYS A 716 -37.25 2.79 -32.83
C LYS A 716 -36.34 3.07 -31.64
N PHE A 717 -36.08 2.07 -30.80
CA PHE A 717 -35.28 2.20 -29.59
C PHE A 717 -34.05 1.30 -29.67
N ALA A 718 -32.86 1.88 -29.44
CA ALA A 718 -31.60 1.13 -29.49
C ALA A 718 -31.32 0.39 -28.17
N PRO A 719 -30.76 -0.84 -28.23
CA PRO A 719 -30.28 -1.53 -27.03
C PRO A 719 -28.99 -0.88 -26.50
N TRP A 720 -28.82 -0.93 -25.20
CA TRP A 720 -27.64 -0.40 -24.52
C TRP A 720 -26.50 -1.42 -24.53
N THR A 721 -25.30 -0.95 -24.88
CA THR A 721 -24.03 -1.69 -24.72
C THR A 721 -22.93 -0.73 -24.26
N PRO A 722 -21.78 -1.25 -23.77
CA PRO A 722 -20.63 -0.40 -23.41
C PRO A 722 -20.10 0.46 -24.56
N GLU A 723 -20.26 -0.01 -25.80
CA GLU A 723 -19.84 0.67 -27.03
C GLU A 723 -20.90 1.68 -27.51
N ASN A 724 -22.19 1.38 -27.31
CA ASN A 724 -23.31 2.24 -27.67
C ASN A 724 -24.28 2.42 -26.48
N PRO A 725 -23.95 3.30 -25.51
CA PRO A 725 -24.67 3.41 -24.25
C PRO A 725 -25.91 4.31 -24.33
N VAL A 726 -26.88 3.93 -25.16
CA VAL A 726 -28.11 4.73 -25.35
C VAL A 726 -29.01 4.64 -24.13
N LEU A 727 -29.35 5.78 -23.54
CA LEU A 727 -30.32 5.92 -22.45
C LEU A 727 -31.59 6.58 -22.98
N HIS A 728 -32.74 5.99 -22.65
CA HIS A 728 -34.05 6.50 -23.06
C HIS A 728 -34.70 7.23 -21.89
N LYS A 729 -35.03 8.50 -22.10
CA LYS A 729 -35.69 9.32 -21.08
C LYS A 729 -37.19 9.11 -21.08
N PHE A 730 -37.79 9.18 -19.89
CA PHE A 730 -39.23 9.18 -19.73
C PHE A 730 -39.65 10.04 -18.54
N ILE A 731 -40.89 10.50 -18.58
CA ILE A 731 -41.52 11.25 -17.51
C ILE A 731 -42.70 10.44 -16.99
N VAL A 732 -42.79 10.32 -15.67
CA VAL A 732 -43.94 9.75 -14.97
C VAL A 732 -44.69 10.88 -14.29
N LYS A 733 -45.99 11.00 -14.54
CA LYS A 733 -46.87 11.93 -13.83
C LYS A 733 -47.91 11.17 -13.01
N PHE A 734 -48.14 11.65 -11.79
CA PHE A 734 -49.19 11.17 -10.90
C PHE A 734 -49.80 12.37 -10.17
N GLY A 735 -51.05 12.73 -10.52
CA GLY A 735 -51.65 13.98 -10.10
C GLY A 735 -50.78 15.19 -10.47
N ASN A 736 -50.37 15.97 -9.47
CA ASN A 736 -49.49 17.14 -9.63
C ASN A 736 -47.99 16.83 -9.48
N ASP A 737 -47.61 15.56 -9.26
CA ASP A 737 -46.20 15.15 -9.19
C ASP A 737 -45.71 14.73 -10.58
N GLU A 738 -44.48 15.12 -10.88
CA GLU A 738 -43.82 14.83 -12.15
C GLU A 738 -42.37 14.44 -11.86
N VAL A 739 -41.96 13.28 -12.38
CA VAL A 739 -40.61 12.72 -12.19
C VAL A 739 -39.98 12.44 -13.57
N GLU A 740 -38.84 13.07 -13.83
CA GLU A 740 -37.95 12.72 -14.96
C GLU A 740 -37.06 11.54 -14.55
N SER A 741 -37.01 10.52 -15.39
CA SER A 741 -36.27 9.28 -15.17
C SER A 741 -35.71 8.74 -16.49
N TYR A 742 -34.92 7.66 -16.43
CA TYR A 742 -34.35 7.03 -17.63
C TYR A 742 -34.25 5.52 -17.51
N PHE A 743 -34.27 4.83 -18.66
CA PHE A 743 -34.07 3.40 -18.75
C PHE A 743 -33.12 3.03 -19.89
N ALA A 744 -32.69 1.78 -19.93
CA ALA A 744 -31.88 1.25 -21.01
C ALA A 744 -32.36 -0.16 -21.37
N LEU A 745 -32.52 -0.43 -22.66
CA LEU A 745 -32.94 -1.74 -23.15
C LEU A 745 -31.74 -2.68 -23.17
N ARG A 746 -31.66 -3.60 -22.20
CA ARG A 746 -30.58 -4.60 -22.15
C ARG A 746 -30.95 -5.86 -21.38
N THR A 747 -30.37 -6.99 -21.75
CA THR A 747 -30.47 -8.26 -21.01
C THR A 747 -29.10 -8.78 -20.61
N VAL A 748 -28.99 -9.37 -19.40
CA VAL A 748 -27.79 -10.05 -18.92
C VAL A 748 -28.16 -11.49 -18.62
N GLU A 749 -27.48 -12.43 -19.26
CA GLU A 749 -27.84 -13.85 -19.22
C GLU A 749 -26.60 -14.74 -19.24
N ILE A 750 -26.70 -15.96 -18.71
CA ILE A 750 -25.67 -16.99 -18.91
C ILE A 750 -26.16 -17.94 -20.01
N LYS A 751 -25.39 -18.06 -21.09
CA LYS A 751 -25.70 -18.97 -22.22
C LYS A 751 -24.52 -19.86 -22.54
N GLU A 752 -24.80 -21.02 -23.10
CA GLU A 752 -23.77 -21.88 -23.67
C GLU A 752 -23.41 -21.39 -25.07
N VAL A 753 -22.15 -20.99 -25.28
CA VAL A 753 -21.64 -20.51 -26.56
C VAL A 753 -20.30 -21.16 -26.81
N SER A 754 -20.18 -21.84 -27.95
CA SER A 754 -18.95 -22.53 -28.39
C SER A 754 -18.43 -23.53 -27.34
N GLY A 755 -19.34 -24.29 -26.73
CA GLY A 755 -19.04 -25.40 -25.80
C GLY A 755 -18.69 -24.99 -24.35
N ALA A 756 -18.90 -23.73 -23.97
CA ALA A 756 -18.71 -23.25 -22.60
C ALA A 756 -19.87 -22.33 -22.18
N LYS A 757 -20.21 -22.31 -20.89
CA LYS A 757 -21.12 -21.31 -20.33
C LYS A 757 -20.42 -19.96 -20.22
N ARG A 758 -21.06 -18.91 -20.74
CA ARG A 758 -20.53 -17.55 -20.82
C ARG A 758 -21.58 -16.54 -20.35
N ILE A 759 -21.08 -15.41 -19.85
CA ILE A 759 -21.92 -14.23 -19.61
C ILE A 759 -22.20 -13.58 -20.96
N CYS A 760 -23.47 -13.27 -21.21
CA CYS A 760 -23.93 -12.63 -22.43
C CYS A 760 -24.68 -11.33 -22.10
N LEU A 761 -24.42 -10.30 -22.90
CA LEU A 761 -25.17 -9.05 -22.93
C LEU A 761 -25.96 -9.01 -24.23
N ASN A 762 -27.28 -8.81 -24.15
CA ASN A 762 -28.18 -8.78 -25.32
C ASN A 762 -28.04 -10.04 -26.20
N GLY A 763 -27.83 -11.20 -25.56
CA GLY A 763 -27.66 -12.49 -26.22
C GLY A 763 -26.27 -12.78 -26.82
N LYS A 764 -25.34 -11.82 -26.82
CA LYS A 764 -23.97 -12.01 -27.31
C LYS A 764 -22.98 -12.17 -26.15
N PRO A 765 -21.94 -13.04 -26.25
CA PRO A 765 -20.90 -13.12 -25.24
C PRO A 765 -20.29 -11.76 -24.94
N VAL A 766 -20.08 -11.47 -23.65
CA VAL A 766 -19.37 -10.27 -23.19
C VAL A 766 -18.24 -10.70 -22.26
N PHE A 767 -17.04 -10.15 -22.49
CA PHE A 767 -15.93 -10.31 -21.58
C PHE A 767 -15.86 -9.10 -20.64
N LEU A 768 -15.97 -9.35 -19.34
CA LEU A 768 -15.87 -8.32 -18.31
C LEU A 768 -14.38 -8.00 -18.06
N ASN A 769 -13.80 -7.12 -18.90
CA ASN A 769 -12.44 -6.61 -18.69
C ASN A 769 -12.51 -5.49 -17.66
N ALA A 770 -12.34 -5.88 -16.40
CA ALA A 770 -12.59 -5.04 -15.24
C ALA A 770 -11.31 -4.52 -14.58
N VAL A 771 -11.45 -3.40 -13.88
CA VAL A 771 -10.44 -2.87 -12.97
C VAL A 771 -11.08 -2.61 -11.60
N LEU A 772 -10.33 -2.90 -10.53
CA LEU A 772 -10.79 -2.70 -9.15
C LEU A 772 -10.79 -1.21 -8.83
N ASP A 773 -11.93 -0.71 -8.34
CA ASP A 773 -12.11 0.69 -7.93
C ASP A 773 -12.50 0.75 -6.45
N GLN A 774 -11.58 1.25 -5.62
CA GLN A 774 -11.75 1.40 -4.18
C GLN A 774 -12.61 2.63 -3.81
N GLY A 775 -12.71 3.62 -4.70
CA GLY A 775 -13.44 4.86 -4.44
C GLY A 775 -12.80 5.77 -3.37
N TYR A 776 -11.46 5.83 -3.28
CA TYR A 776 -10.77 6.72 -2.35
C TYR A 776 -10.11 7.91 -3.04
N TYR A 777 -10.25 9.11 -2.47
CA TYR A 777 -9.72 10.36 -3.02
C TYR A 777 -8.86 11.11 -1.99
N PRO A 778 -7.73 11.73 -2.37
CA PRO A 778 -6.85 12.41 -1.42
C PRO A 778 -7.55 13.52 -0.61
N GLU A 779 -8.41 14.31 -1.26
CA GLU A 779 -9.02 15.49 -0.64
C GLU A 779 -10.25 15.15 0.20
N GLY A 780 -11.16 14.33 -0.35
CA GLY A 780 -12.46 14.03 0.24
C GLY A 780 -12.61 12.61 0.82
N ILE A 781 -11.57 11.78 0.73
CA ILE A 781 -11.51 10.39 1.18
C ILE A 781 -12.55 9.50 0.50
N TYR A 782 -13.84 9.60 0.81
CA TYR A 782 -14.91 8.79 0.21
C TYR A 782 -15.57 9.42 -1.00
N VAL A 783 -15.50 10.74 -1.13
CA VAL A 783 -16.05 11.45 -2.29
C VAL A 783 -14.95 12.30 -2.89
N PRO A 784 -14.90 12.42 -4.23
CA PRO A 784 -13.94 13.34 -4.84
C PRO A 784 -14.27 14.80 -4.46
N GLY A 785 -13.24 15.65 -4.40
CA GLY A 785 -13.43 17.08 -4.16
C GLY A 785 -14.31 17.76 -5.23
N GLU A 786 -14.30 17.23 -6.45
CA GLU A 786 -15.10 17.66 -7.59
C GLU A 786 -15.87 16.47 -8.18
N LYS A 787 -17.16 16.65 -8.42
CA LYS A 787 -18.07 15.60 -8.89
C LYS A 787 -17.66 15.04 -10.27
N SER A 788 -17.16 15.89 -11.17
CA SER A 788 -16.62 15.49 -12.48
C SER A 788 -15.40 14.55 -12.42
N ALA A 789 -14.77 14.35 -11.26
CA ALA A 789 -13.69 13.39 -11.09
C ALA A 789 -14.14 11.94 -11.37
N TYR A 790 -15.39 11.58 -11.07
CA TYR A 790 -15.93 10.27 -11.46
C TYR A 790 -15.92 10.07 -12.97
N THR A 791 -16.39 11.07 -13.72
CA THR A 791 -16.36 11.08 -15.18
C THR A 791 -14.92 10.90 -15.70
N ARG A 792 -13.95 11.59 -15.09
CA ARG A 792 -12.53 11.46 -15.46
C ARG A 792 -11.98 10.07 -15.18
N ASP A 793 -12.27 9.48 -14.02
CA ASP A 793 -11.84 8.13 -13.65
C ASP A 793 -12.43 7.09 -14.61
N ILE A 794 -13.73 7.19 -14.93
CA ILE A 794 -14.42 6.29 -15.88
C ILE A 794 -13.80 6.39 -17.27
N LEU A 795 -13.64 7.61 -17.79
CA LEU A 795 -13.03 7.84 -19.12
C LEU A 795 -11.58 7.38 -19.17
N ALA A 796 -10.80 7.58 -18.10
CA ALA A 796 -9.42 7.12 -18.02
C ALA A 796 -9.33 5.59 -18.14
N MET A 797 -10.25 4.85 -17.52
CA MET A 797 -10.29 3.39 -17.63
C MET A 797 -10.78 2.92 -19.01
N LYS A 798 -11.78 3.58 -19.61
CA LYS A 798 -12.15 3.31 -21.01
C LYS A 798 -10.97 3.55 -21.95
N ASN A 799 -10.19 4.60 -21.72
CA ASN A 799 -9.00 4.93 -22.49
C ASN A 799 -7.92 3.82 -22.37
N LEU A 800 -7.86 3.08 -21.26
CA LEU A 800 -6.97 1.92 -21.10
C LEU A 800 -7.55 0.62 -21.71
N GLY A 801 -8.77 0.63 -22.22
CA GLY A 801 -9.43 -0.55 -22.81
C GLY A 801 -10.26 -1.37 -21.82
N PHE A 802 -10.52 -0.85 -20.62
CA PHE A 802 -11.45 -1.47 -19.68
C PHE A 802 -12.90 -1.10 -20.02
N ASN A 803 -13.81 -2.06 -19.89
CA ASN A 803 -15.25 -1.87 -20.09
C ASN A 803 -16.07 -2.07 -18.81
N THR A 804 -15.40 -2.45 -17.72
CA THR A 804 -16.04 -2.76 -16.44
C THR A 804 -15.26 -2.13 -15.26
N LEU A 805 -15.97 -1.62 -14.26
CA LEU A 805 -15.42 -1.27 -12.95
C LEU A 805 -15.95 -2.23 -11.89
N ARG A 806 -15.09 -2.76 -11.03
CA ARG A 806 -15.51 -3.46 -9.82
C ARG A 806 -15.46 -2.48 -8.65
N LYS A 807 -16.63 -1.97 -8.24
CA LYS A 807 -16.74 -1.07 -7.09
C LYS A 807 -16.58 -1.90 -5.82
N HIS A 808 -15.44 -1.75 -5.18
CA HIS A 808 -15.00 -2.66 -4.14
C HIS A 808 -15.54 -2.27 -2.76
N ILE A 809 -16.37 -3.16 -2.17
CA ILE A 809 -16.94 -3.10 -0.82
C ILE A 809 -17.39 -1.69 -0.38
N LYS A 810 -17.99 -0.93 -1.30
CA LYS A 810 -18.42 0.46 -1.13
C LYS A 810 -19.62 0.73 -2.05
N ILE A 811 -20.49 1.65 -1.66
CA ILE A 811 -21.57 2.20 -2.49
C ILE A 811 -21.25 3.66 -2.73
N GLU A 812 -21.21 4.09 -4.00
CA GLU A 812 -20.99 5.49 -4.36
C GLU A 812 -22.31 6.28 -4.39
N PRO A 813 -22.28 7.63 -4.45
CA PRO A 813 -23.46 8.40 -4.81
C PRO A 813 -24.03 7.98 -6.18
N GLU A 814 -25.36 8.06 -6.38
CA GLU A 814 -26.04 7.65 -7.62
C GLU A 814 -25.42 8.28 -8.89
N PHE A 815 -24.84 9.46 -8.77
CA PHE A 815 -24.15 10.12 -9.87
C PHE A 815 -23.03 9.28 -10.49
N PHE A 816 -22.27 8.52 -9.71
CA PHE A 816 -21.25 7.61 -10.24
C PHE A 816 -21.86 6.55 -11.17
N TYR A 817 -22.96 5.94 -10.74
CA TYR A 817 -23.65 4.91 -11.52
C TYR A 817 -24.33 5.50 -12.75
N TYR A 818 -24.90 6.69 -12.64
CA TYR A 818 -25.43 7.44 -13.78
C TYR A 818 -24.34 7.74 -14.83
N GLU A 819 -23.15 8.16 -14.40
CA GLU A 819 -22.04 8.37 -15.33
C GLU A 819 -21.58 7.06 -15.98
N CYS A 820 -21.60 5.94 -15.25
CA CYS A 820 -21.35 4.62 -15.83
C CYS A 820 -22.43 4.22 -16.87
N ASP A 821 -23.71 4.50 -16.58
CA ASP A 821 -24.84 4.27 -17.49
C ASP A 821 -24.67 5.08 -18.78
N ARG A 822 -24.37 6.38 -18.65
CA ARG A 822 -24.24 7.35 -19.74
C ARG A 822 -23.00 7.11 -20.59
N LEU A 823 -21.89 6.73 -19.97
CA LEU A 823 -20.61 6.53 -20.65
C LEU A 823 -20.42 5.11 -21.16
N GLY A 824 -21.28 4.16 -20.81
CA GLY A 824 -21.13 2.76 -21.21
C GLY A 824 -19.99 2.06 -20.49
N MET A 825 -20.02 2.10 -19.15
CA MET A 825 -19.10 1.37 -18.28
C MET A 825 -19.92 0.37 -17.46
N LEU A 826 -19.63 -0.93 -17.57
CA LEU A 826 -20.27 -1.95 -16.75
C LEU A 826 -19.79 -1.85 -15.30
N VAL A 827 -20.63 -2.27 -14.35
CA VAL A 827 -20.30 -2.26 -12.93
C VAL A 827 -20.51 -3.64 -12.32
N MET A 828 -19.47 -4.13 -11.65
CA MET A 828 -19.58 -5.18 -10.63
C MET A 828 -19.70 -4.49 -9.27
N GLN A 829 -20.85 -4.64 -8.62
CA GLN A 829 -21.13 -4.00 -7.34
C GLN A 829 -20.90 -4.99 -6.19
N ASP A 830 -19.89 -4.73 -5.37
CA ASP A 830 -19.67 -5.50 -4.15
C ASP A 830 -20.59 -4.99 -3.02
N MET A 831 -21.14 -5.91 -2.22
CA MET A 831 -21.77 -5.56 -0.96
C MET A 831 -20.70 -5.13 0.07
N VAL A 832 -21.02 -4.17 0.91
CA VAL A 832 -20.09 -3.69 1.94
C VAL A 832 -19.97 -4.73 3.06
N ASN A 833 -18.83 -5.41 3.16
CA ASN A 833 -18.65 -6.46 4.17
C ASN A 833 -18.53 -5.89 5.61
N ASN A 834 -18.99 -6.68 6.59
CA ASN A 834 -18.86 -6.42 8.02
C ASN A 834 -18.21 -7.61 8.77
N GLY A 835 -17.95 -7.46 10.06
CA GLY A 835 -17.30 -8.47 10.89
C GLY A 835 -15.77 -8.43 10.82
N SER A 836 -15.11 -9.23 11.66
CA SER A 836 -13.65 -9.21 11.79
C SER A 836 -12.94 -9.87 10.60
N TYR A 837 -12.03 -9.13 9.96
CA TYR A 837 -11.06 -9.66 9.00
C TYR A 837 -9.79 -10.15 9.69
N SER A 838 -9.24 -11.27 9.22
CA SER A 838 -7.97 -11.83 9.68
C SER A 838 -7.10 -12.19 8.48
N PHE A 839 -6.01 -11.46 8.28
CA PHE A 839 -5.08 -11.70 7.16
C PHE A 839 -4.58 -13.16 7.07
N LEU A 840 -4.31 -13.80 8.21
CA LEU A 840 -3.86 -15.20 8.23
C LEU A 840 -4.97 -16.15 7.76
N ARG A 841 -6.20 -15.96 8.25
CA ARG A 841 -7.35 -16.84 7.98
C ARG A 841 -7.94 -16.58 6.60
N ASP A 842 -8.05 -15.32 6.23
CA ASP A 842 -8.81 -14.85 5.08
C ASP A 842 -7.90 -14.74 3.86
N THR A 843 -6.62 -14.38 3.97
CA THR A 843 -5.70 -14.24 2.82
C THR A 843 -4.67 -15.38 2.72
N VAL A 844 -3.92 -15.65 3.80
CA VAL A 844 -2.74 -16.54 3.75
C VAL A 844 -3.15 -18.01 3.66
N LEU A 845 -4.04 -18.46 4.54
CA LEU A 845 -4.45 -19.87 4.62
C LEU A 845 -5.09 -20.37 3.31
N PRO A 846 -5.95 -19.59 2.61
CA PRO A 846 -6.49 -19.97 1.32
C PRO A 846 -5.45 -19.97 0.19
N THR A 847 -4.50 -19.03 0.22
CA THR A 847 -3.38 -18.97 -0.74
C THR A 847 -2.50 -20.23 -0.68
N VAL A 848 -2.42 -20.90 0.48
CA VAL A 848 -1.69 -22.17 0.66
C VAL A 848 -2.58 -23.42 0.64
N GLY A 849 -3.84 -23.30 0.18
CA GLY A 849 -4.73 -24.44 -0.09
C GLY A 849 -5.79 -24.75 0.99
N GLY A 850 -5.85 -24.00 2.08
CA GLY A 850 -6.86 -24.18 3.15
C GLY A 850 -8.19 -23.49 2.85
N LYS A 851 -8.97 -24.00 1.90
CA LYS A 851 -10.23 -23.37 1.39
C LYS A 851 -11.53 -23.85 2.07
N ASN A 852 -11.51 -24.47 3.27
CA ASN A 852 -12.69 -25.17 3.81
C ASN A 852 -13.53 -24.32 4.78
N ARG A 853 -14.75 -23.92 4.38
CA ARG A 853 -15.70 -23.10 5.18
C ARG A 853 -17.16 -23.61 5.17
N LYS A 854 -17.39 -24.92 5.04
CA LYS A 854 -18.74 -25.52 4.92
C LYS A 854 -19.81 -24.99 5.88
N LYS A 855 -19.49 -24.78 7.16
CA LYS A 855 -20.45 -24.28 8.18
C LYS A 855 -20.97 -22.86 7.90
N ALA A 856 -20.14 -21.99 7.31
CA ALA A 856 -20.54 -20.64 6.94
C ALA A 856 -21.37 -20.61 5.65
N CYS A 857 -21.25 -21.63 4.79
CA CYS A 857 -22.00 -21.72 3.54
C CYS A 857 -23.46 -22.14 3.77
N SER A 858 -23.72 -23.12 4.65
CA SER A 858 -25.03 -23.76 4.82
C SER A 858 -25.83 -23.30 6.04
N ALA A 859 -25.39 -22.24 6.74
CA ALA A 859 -26.12 -21.71 7.90
C ALA A 859 -27.50 -21.12 7.48
N SER A 860 -28.51 -21.27 8.34
CA SER A 860 -29.88 -20.74 8.11
C SER A 860 -29.96 -19.23 8.32
N LEU A 861 -30.82 -18.56 7.55
CA LEU A 861 -31.18 -17.15 7.74
C LEU A 861 -32.17 -16.90 8.91
N GLU A 862 -32.65 -17.94 9.58
CA GLU A 862 -33.62 -17.79 10.69
C GLU A 862 -32.94 -17.36 12.02
N ASN A 863 -31.72 -17.86 12.28
CA ASN A 863 -31.02 -17.68 13.56
C ASN A 863 -29.80 -16.77 13.42
N LEU A 864 -30.00 -15.58 12.86
CA LEU A 864 -28.93 -14.61 12.61
C LEU A 864 -28.56 -13.82 13.86
N THR A 865 -27.26 -13.59 14.06
CA THR A 865 -26.76 -12.60 15.01
C THR A 865 -27.14 -11.18 14.58
N GLU A 866 -27.05 -10.21 15.49
CA GLU A 866 -27.40 -8.82 15.17
C GLU A 866 -26.56 -8.24 14.01
N ARG A 867 -25.26 -8.54 13.97
CA ARG A 867 -24.36 -8.18 12.86
C ARG A 867 -24.86 -8.71 11.51
N GLU A 868 -25.33 -9.95 11.52
CA GLU A 868 -25.76 -10.65 10.31
C GLU A 868 -27.10 -10.11 9.82
N LYS A 869 -28.03 -9.80 10.73
CA LYS A 869 -29.27 -9.10 10.40
C LYS A 869 -29.00 -7.74 9.75
N ILE A 870 -28.05 -6.98 10.30
CA ILE A 870 -27.62 -5.69 9.71
C ILE A 870 -27.05 -5.89 8.30
N PHE A 871 -26.23 -6.92 8.08
CA PHE A 871 -25.67 -7.20 6.76
C PHE A 871 -26.76 -7.61 5.75
N VAL A 872 -27.71 -8.45 6.15
CA VAL A 872 -28.85 -8.84 5.30
C VAL A 872 -29.66 -7.60 4.92
N ASP A 873 -30.11 -6.82 5.90
CA ASP A 873 -30.89 -5.59 5.67
C ASP A 873 -30.14 -4.60 4.76
N HIS A 874 -28.83 -4.40 5.00
CA HIS A 874 -28.01 -3.55 4.15
C HIS A 874 -27.90 -4.09 2.71
N THR A 875 -27.78 -5.40 2.53
CA THR A 875 -27.75 -6.05 1.21
C THR A 875 -29.05 -5.83 0.45
N GLU A 876 -30.20 -6.07 1.10
CA GLU A 876 -31.52 -5.86 0.48
C GLU A 876 -31.73 -4.40 0.05
N LYS A 877 -31.41 -3.47 0.95
CA LYS A 877 -31.52 -2.02 0.67
C LYS A 877 -30.55 -1.56 -0.42
N THR A 878 -29.35 -2.13 -0.50
CA THR A 878 -28.38 -1.83 -1.58
C THR A 878 -28.94 -2.21 -2.94
N ILE A 879 -29.50 -3.42 -3.06
CA ILE A 879 -30.10 -3.89 -4.32
C ILE A 879 -31.28 -3.00 -4.71
N ASN A 880 -32.16 -2.68 -3.75
CA ASN A 880 -33.31 -1.81 -4.02
C ASN A 880 -32.89 -0.39 -4.43
N HIS A 881 -31.88 0.18 -3.76
CA HIS A 881 -31.37 1.51 -4.07
C HIS A 881 -30.76 1.60 -5.48
N LEU A 882 -30.01 0.57 -5.88
CA LEU A 882 -29.27 0.57 -7.14
C LEU A 882 -30.01 -0.14 -8.29
N TYR A 883 -31.23 -0.63 -8.06
CA TYR A 883 -31.95 -1.55 -8.95
C TYR A 883 -32.10 -1.03 -10.39
N ASN A 884 -32.30 0.27 -10.55
CA ASN A 884 -32.62 0.88 -11.85
C ASN A 884 -31.38 1.16 -12.71
N HIS A 885 -30.15 1.01 -12.18
CA HIS A 885 -28.94 1.29 -12.95
C HIS A 885 -28.62 0.16 -13.94
N PRO A 886 -28.68 0.41 -15.26
CA PRO A 886 -28.37 -0.60 -16.27
C PRO A 886 -26.90 -1.02 -16.28
N CYS A 887 -25.96 -0.16 -15.89
CA CYS A 887 -24.54 -0.48 -15.84
C CYS A 887 -24.24 -1.65 -14.89
N ILE A 888 -25.04 -1.85 -13.83
CA ILE A 888 -24.83 -2.92 -12.87
C ILE A 888 -25.30 -4.25 -13.47
N VAL A 889 -24.33 -5.12 -13.75
CA VAL A 889 -24.55 -6.44 -14.36
C VAL A 889 -24.18 -7.59 -13.43
N TYR A 890 -23.55 -7.30 -12.30
CA TYR A 890 -22.93 -8.29 -11.43
C TYR A 890 -22.93 -7.82 -9.96
N TYR A 891 -23.31 -8.70 -9.03
CA TYR A 891 -23.23 -8.49 -7.60
C TYR A 891 -22.25 -9.46 -6.93
N THR A 892 -21.34 -8.94 -6.11
CA THR A 892 -20.49 -9.75 -5.22
C THR A 892 -21.01 -9.64 -3.79
N ILE A 893 -21.40 -10.76 -3.17
CA ILE A 893 -21.92 -10.74 -1.79
C ILE A 893 -20.77 -10.66 -0.77
N PHE A 894 -19.79 -11.55 -0.88
CA PHE A 894 -18.63 -11.59 0.02
C PHE A 894 -17.31 -11.49 -0.76
N ASN A 895 -16.42 -10.60 -0.32
CA ASN A 895 -15.04 -10.56 -0.81
C ASN A 895 -14.13 -11.44 0.05
N GLU A 896 -13.42 -12.42 -0.53
CA GLU A 896 -12.48 -13.32 0.18
C GLU A 896 -13.09 -14.05 1.39
N GLY A 897 -14.41 -14.27 1.38
CA GLY A 897 -15.15 -14.80 2.52
C GLY A 897 -15.13 -13.91 3.78
N TRP A 898 -14.81 -12.63 3.65
CA TRP A 898 -14.81 -11.69 4.77
C TRP A 898 -16.20 -11.57 5.37
N GLY A 899 -16.30 -11.98 6.64
CA GLY A 899 -17.55 -11.90 7.39
C GLY A 899 -18.61 -12.90 6.96
N GLN A 900 -18.29 -13.80 6.01
CA GLN A 900 -19.20 -14.75 5.36
C GLN A 900 -20.01 -15.59 6.35
N PHE A 901 -21.32 -15.69 6.08
CA PHE A 901 -22.31 -16.49 6.79
C PHE A 901 -23.49 -16.77 5.85
N ALA A 902 -24.28 -17.81 6.14
CA ALA A 902 -25.51 -18.18 5.43
C ALA A 902 -25.47 -17.99 3.90
N ALA A 903 -24.34 -18.33 3.27
CA ALA A 903 -24.02 -17.86 1.93
C ALA A 903 -25.00 -18.39 0.85
N GLU A 904 -25.46 -19.64 0.96
CA GLU A 904 -26.51 -20.18 0.07
C GLU A 904 -27.85 -19.46 0.26
N GLY A 905 -28.22 -19.15 1.50
CA GLY A 905 -29.45 -18.41 1.80
C GLY A 905 -29.42 -17.00 1.21
N LEU A 906 -28.26 -16.32 1.35
CA LEU A 906 -28.04 -15.00 0.76
C LEU A 906 -28.06 -15.03 -0.77
N TYR A 907 -27.45 -16.03 -1.42
CA TYR A 907 -27.56 -16.20 -2.87
C TYR A 907 -29.03 -16.26 -3.33
N ARG A 908 -29.83 -17.10 -2.68
CA ARG A 908 -31.26 -17.26 -3.01
C ARG A 908 -32.07 -15.99 -2.71
N LEU A 909 -31.74 -15.28 -1.63
CA LEU A 909 -32.35 -13.98 -1.31
C LEU A 909 -32.05 -12.95 -2.39
N VAL A 910 -30.78 -12.79 -2.78
CA VAL A 910 -30.37 -11.85 -3.83
C VAL A 910 -31.02 -12.22 -5.17
N LYS A 911 -31.05 -13.52 -5.54
CA LYS A 911 -31.78 -13.98 -6.74
C LYS A 911 -33.27 -13.64 -6.71
N LYS A 912 -33.91 -13.70 -5.55
CA LYS A 912 -35.33 -13.36 -5.39
C LYS A 912 -35.56 -11.85 -5.55
N LEU A 913 -34.64 -11.03 -5.06
CA LEU A 913 -34.74 -9.56 -5.16
C LEU A 913 -34.45 -9.07 -6.58
N ASP A 914 -33.42 -9.65 -7.21
CA ASP A 914 -32.98 -9.30 -8.56
C ASP A 914 -32.33 -10.50 -9.27
N SER A 915 -33.12 -11.19 -10.08
CA SER A 915 -32.65 -12.33 -10.89
C SER A 915 -31.98 -11.91 -12.20
N SER A 916 -32.04 -10.63 -12.56
CA SER A 916 -31.58 -10.13 -13.86
C SER A 916 -30.08 -9.79 -13.91
N ARG A 917 -29.36 -9.99 -12.80
CA ARG A 917 -27.92 -9.76 -12.63
C ARG A 917 -27.21 -11.09 -12.32
N ILE A 918 -25.91 -11.12 -12.60
CA ILE A 918 -25.02 -12.22 -12.21
C ILE A 918 -24.69 -12.09 -10.72
N ILE A 919 -24.69 -13.20 -9.99
CA ILE A 919 -24.39 -13.22 -8.56
C ILE A 919 -23.17 -14.08 -8.28
N ASP A 920 -22.17 -13.46 -7.68
CA ASP A 920 -21.01 -14.11 -7.07
C ASP A 920 -21.12 -14.08 -5.56
N THR A 921 -21.33 -15.25 -5.00
CA THR A 921 -21.58 -15.39 -3.57
C THR A 921 -20.33 -15.12 -2.74
N ALA A 922 -19.16 -15.56 -3.20
CA ALA A 922 -17.91 -15.40 -2.47
C ALA A 922 -16.73 -15.30 -3.45
N SER A 923 -16.34 -14.07 -3.75
CA SER A 923 -15.26 -13.77 -4.68
C SER A 923 -13.90 -14.24 -4.13
N GLY A 924 -13.13 -14.93 -4.96
CA GLY A 924 -11.74 -15.32 -4.68
C GLY A 924 -11.55 -16.77 -4.20
N TRP A 925 -12.05 -17.14 -3.02
CA TRP A 925 -11.92 -18.51 -2.49
C TRP A 925 -13.03 -18.84 -1.49
N PHE A 926 -13.05 -20.09 -1.00
CA PHE A 926 -14.13 -20.71 -0.19
C PHE A 926 -15.32 -21.24 -0.99
N LYS A 927 -15.02 -22.10 -1.97
CA LYS A 927 -15.98 -22.92 -2.72
C LYS A 927 -16.91 -23.70 -1.79
N GLY A 928 -18.23 -23.61 -2.02
CA GLY A 928 -19.20 -24.44 -1.32
C GLY A 928 -20.63 -23.90 -1.17
N ALA A 929 -20.91 -22.68 -1.63
CA ALA A 929 -22.27 -22.13 -1.70
C ALA A 929 -22.74 -22.01 -3.16
N GLU A 930 -24.04 -21.93 -3.38
CA GLU A 930 -24.64 -21.62 -4.70
C GLU A 930 -24.11 -20.28 -5.23
N SER A 931 -23.80 -20.21 -6.53
CA SER A 931 -23.25 -19.05 -7.23
C SER A 931 -23.52 -19.19 -8.74
N ASP A 932 -23.62 -18.08 -9.47
CA ASP A 932 -23.78 -18.10 -10.93
C ASP A 932 -22.44 -18.31 -11.67
N VAL A 933 -21.33 -18.03 -10.98
CA VAL A 933 -19.98 -18.05 -11.55
C VAL A 933 -18.98 -18.70 -10.59
N GLU A 934 -17.87 -19.19 -11.15
CA GLU A 934 -16.67 -19.52 -10.38
C GLU A 934 -15.71 -18.34 -10.42
N SER A 935 -15.13 -17.97 -9.27
CA SER A 935 -14.20 -16.86 -9.21
C SER A 935 -12.98 -17.13 -8.34
N GLU A 936 -11.81 -16.61 -8.75
CA GLU A 936 -10.53 -16.78 -8.06
C GLU A 936 -9.72 -15.48 -7.97
N HIS A 937 -8.88 -15.36 -6.93
CA HIS A 937 -7.91 -14.28 -6.74
C HIS A 937 -6.50 -14.84 -6.98
N ILE A 938 -5.76 -14.32 -7.96
CA ILE A 938 -4.43 -14.82 -8.33
C ILE A 938 -3.44 -13.66 -8.44
N TYR A 939 -2.63 -13.51 -7.39
CA TYR A 939 -1.53 -12.52 -7.33
C TYR A 939 -0.14 -13.14 -7.51
N PHE A 940 0.02 -14.45 -7.27
CA PHE A 940 1.33 -15.12 -7.24
C PHE A 940 1.39 -16.37 -8.13
N LYS A 941 2.49 -16.49 -8.89
CA LYS A 941 3.05 -17.70 -9.53
C LYS A 941 2.05 -18.80 -9.98
N THR A 942 1.02 -18.42 -10.73
CA THR A 942 0.31 -19.40 -11.58
C THR A 942 0.46 -18.95 -13.04
N PRO A 943 1.20 -19.69 -13.89
CA PRO A 943 1.50 -19.24 -15.25
C PRO A 943 0.32 -19.39 -16.23
N SER A 944 -0.80 -20.02 -15.83
CA SER A 944 -1.95 -20.26 -16.71
C SER A 944 -3.25 -20.52 -15.93
N LEU A 945 -4.38 -20.03 -16.43
CA LEU A 945 -5.72 -20.35 -15.91
C LEU A 945 -6.27 -21.69 -16.42
N LEU A 946 -5.71 -22.25 -17.49
CA LEU A 946 -6.26 -23.44 -18.15
C LEU A 946 -6.56 -24.63 -17.21
N PRO A 947 -5.77 -24.91 -16.16
CA PRO A 947 -6.07 -26.00 -15.23
C PRO A 947 -7.30 -25.75 -14.33
N LEU A 948 -7.75 -24.50 -14.21
CA LEU A 948 -8.83 -24.08 -13.31
C LEU A 948 -10.19 -23.97 -14.00
N VAL A 949 -10.23 -24.03 -15.34
CA VAL A 949 -11.43 -23.71 -16.13
C VAL A 949 -11.90 -24.94 -16.88
N ASP A 950 -13.13 -25.39 -16.60
CA ASP A 950 -13.73 -26.58 -17.23
C ASP A 950 -14.93 -26.28 -18.16
N GLY A 951 -15.31 -25.00 -18.28
CA GLY A 951 -16.37 -24.51 -19.16
C GLY A 951 -17.81 -24.75 -18.67
N LYS A 952 -18.01 -25.42 -17.51
CA LYS A 952 -19.37 -25.75 -17.01
C LYS A 952 -20.09 -24.58 -16.35
N MET A 953 -19.34 -23.59 -15.86
CA MET A 953 -19.83 -22.31 -15.37
C MET A 953 -18.89 -21.20 -15.87
N PRO A 954 -19.39 -19.97 -16.04
CA PRO A 954 -18.52 -18.84 -16.36
C PRO A 954 -17.46 -18.67 -15.27
N PHE A 955 -16.20 -18.51 -15.69
CA PHE A 955 -15.09 -18.28 -14.77
C PHE A 955 -14.66 -16.81 -14.78
N ILE A 956 -14.52 -16.23 -13.59
CA ILE A 956 -14.08 -14.84 -13.37
C ILE A 956 -12.76 -14.84 -12.60
N LEU A 957 -11.71 -14.29 -13.21
CA LEU A 957 -10.50 -13.96 -12.45
C LEU A 957 -10.76 -12.67 -11.67
N SER A 958 -11.39 -12.81 -10.51
CA SER A 958 -12.00 -11.70 -9.78
C SER A 958 -11.02 -10.73 -9.11
N GLU A 959 -9.75 -11.09 -8.94
CA GLU A 959 -8.64 -10.15 -8.67
C GLU A 959 -7.31 -10.73 -9.21
N CYS A 960 -6.52 -9.91 -9.91
CA CYS A 960 -5.18 -10.25 -10.35
C CYS A 960 -4.29 -9.01 -10.56
N GLY A 961 -3.01 -9.25 -10.85
CA GLY A 961 -2.06 -8.16 -11.10
C GLY A 961 -1.64 -7.47 -9.81
N GLY A 962 -1.98 -6.20 -9.63
CA GLY A 962 -1.60 -5.49 -8.42
C GLY A 962 -0.15 -5.03 -8.41
N TYR A 963 0.45 -4.81 -9.59
CA TYR A 963 1.85 -4.46 -9.74
C TYR A 963 2.19 -3.08 -9.19
N ALA A 964 3.15 -3.03 -8.26
CA ALA A 964 3.59 -1.80 -7.60
C ALA A 964 4.60 -1.04 -8.46
N HIS A 965 4.34 0.25 -8.68
CA HIS A 965 5.33 1.17 -9.24
C HIS A 965 5.28 2.50 -8.50
N GLU A 966 6.39 2.86 -7.86
CA GLU A 966 6.50 4.11 -7.13
C GLU A 966 6.82 5.27 -8.08
N VAL A 967 5.94 6.29 -8.09
CA VAL A 967 6.21 7.57 -8.75
C VAL A 967 6.73 8.55 -7.69
N LYS A 968 8.03 8.87 -7.77
CA LYS A 968 8.70 9.70 -6.76
C LYS A 968 7.96 11.01 -6.51
N GLY A 969 7.65 11.25 -5.24
CA GLY A 969 7.01 12.47 -4.78
C GLY A 969 5.49 12.57 -5.00
N LYS A 970 4.89 11.53 -5.58
CA LYS A 970 3.44 11.35 -5.77
C LYS A 970 2.85 10.25 -4.89
N THR A 971 3.60 9.78 -3.89
CA THR A 971 3.13 8.83 -2.90
C THR A 971 2.48 9.54 -1.71
N TRP A 972 1.43 8.92 -1.18
CA TRP A 972 0.76 9.38 0.04
C TRP A 972 1.69 9.30 1.25
N SER A 973 2.32 8.15 1.44
CA SER A 973 3.34 7.89 2.45
C SER A 973 4.73 7.91 1.83
N ILE A 974 5.68 8.56 2.51
CA ILE A 974 7.08 8.59 2.08
C ILE A 974 7.78 7.25 2.41
N PHE A 975 7.24 6.48 3.37
CA PHE A 975 7.97 5.39 4.03
C PHE A 975 7.20 4.07 4.16
N SER A 976 6.01 4.01 3.57
CA SER A 976 5.18 2.81 3.52
C SER A 976 4.65 2.69 2.10
N SER A 977 4.91 1.55 1.49
CA SER A 977 4.35 1.20 0.19
C SER A 977 3.93 -0.27 0.21
N TYR A 978 2.80 -0.55 -0.41
CA TYR A 978 2.21 -1.87 -0.54
C TYR A 978 1.79 -2.09 -2.00
N GLY A 979 1.98 -3.30 -2.47
CA GLY A 979 1.56 -3.77 -3.78
C GLY A 979 2.30 -5.06 -4.13
N TYR A 980 1.82 -5.75 -5.15
CA TYR A 980 2.27 -7.09 -5.51
C TYR A 980 3.31 -7.00 -6.61
N GLY A 981 4.60 -7.26 -6.35
CA GLY A 981 5.64 -7.19 -7.38
C GLY A 981 6.03 -5.76 -7.75
N ALA A 982 7.25 -5.36 -7.43
CA ALA A 982 7.73 -3.99 -7.59
C ALA A 982 8.46 -3.76 -8.92
N PHE A 983 8.08 -2.68 -9.62
CA PHE A 983 8.64 -2.25 -10.90
C PHE A 983 9.21 -0.84 -10.80
N GLN A 984 10.31 -0.62 -11.51
CA GLN A 984 11.15 0.57 -11.40
C GLN A 984 10.72 1.71 -12.32
N ASP A 985 10.03 1.38 -13.42
CA ASP A 985 9.64 2.32 -14.45
C ASP A 985 8.37 1.88 -15.16
N THR A 986 7.72 2.83 -15.83
CA THR A 986 6.50 2.66 -16.62
C THR A 986 6.62 1.56 -17.67
N ALA A 987 7.77 1.44 -18.35
CA ALA A 987 7.95 0.43 -19.39
C ALA A 987 7.95 -0.99 -18.80
N SER A 988 8.62 -1.18 -17.67
CA SER A 988 8.69 -2.45 -16.95
C SER A 988 7.34 -2.85 -16.38
N LEU A 989 6.59 -1.89 -15.81
CA LEU A 989 5.22 -2.12 -15.35
C LEU A 989 4.31 -2.51 -16.52
N THR A 990 4.33 -1.74 -17.62
CA THR A 990 3.53 -2.02 -18.82
C THR A 990 3.78 -3.43 -19.34
N ASN A 991 5.06 -3.83 -19.48
CA ASN A 991 5.43 -5.16 -19.94
C ASN A 991 4.91 -6.27 -19.01
N ALA A 992 4.85 -6.03 -17.70
CA ALA A 992 4.32 -7.00 -16.74
C ALA A 992 2.80 -7.13 -16.84
N VAL A 993 2.09 -6.01 -17.00
CA VAL A 993 0.64 -5.98 -17.22
C VAL A 993 0.30 -6.69 -18.53
N THR A 994 0.93 -6.34 -19.65
CA THR A 994 0.64 -6.98 -20.94
C THR A 994 0.98 -8.48 -20.91
N SER A 995 2.11 -8.86 -20.29
CA SER A 995 2.48 -10.27 -20.12
C SER A 995 1.47 -11.07 -19.31
N LEU A 996 0.83 -10.46 -18.30
CA LEU A 996 -0.22 -11.10 -17.50
C LEU A 996 -1.39 -11.48 -18.41
N TYR A 997 -1.88 -10.53 -19.20
CA TYR A 997 -3.00 -10.75 -20.12
C TYR A 997 -2.66 -11.76 -21.21
N GLU A 998 -1.50 -11.61 -21.87
CA GLU A 998 -1.11 -12.46 -22.99
C GLU A 998 -0.87 -13.92 -22.60
N LYS A 999 -0.33 -14.18 -21.41
CA LYS A 999 0.03 -15.54 -20.99
C LYS A 999 -1.07 -16.25 -20.21
N MET A 1000 -1.86 -15.49 -19.44
CA MET A 1000 -2.80 -16.07 -18.49
C MET A 1000 -4.25 -15.90 -18.91
N ILE A 1001 -4.63 -14.72 -19.44
CA ILE A 1001 -6.03 -14.37 -19.72
C ILE A 1001 -6.42 -14.79 -21.13
N LEU A 1002 -5.74 -14.28 -22.16
CA LEU A 1002 -6.08 -14.53 -23.57
C LEU A 1002 -6.22 -16.03 -23.91
N PRO A 1003 -5.29 -16.93 -23.51
CA PRO A 1003 -5.39 -18.35 -23.86
C PRO A 1003 -6.59 -19.06 -23.21
N ALA A 1004 -7.15 -18.50 -22.14
CA ALA A 1004 -8.21 -19.12 -21.36
C ALA A 1004 -9.63 -18.65 -21.77
N ILE A 1005 -9.75 -17.58 -22.56
CA ILE A 1005 -11.04 -17.05 -23.05
C ILE A 1005 -11.81 -18.15 -23.79
N GLY A 1006 -11.14 -18.88 -24.69
CA GLY A 1006 -11.74 -19.99 -25.46
C GLY A 1006 -12.28 -21.14 -24.59
N LYS A 1007 -11.86 -21.25 -23.31
CA LYS A 1007 -12.27 -22.32 -22.38
C LYS A 1007 -13.37 -21.93 -21.40
N GLY A 1008 -13.85 -20.69 -21.42
CA GLY A 1008 -14.96 -20.24 -20.57
C GLY A 1008 -14.64 -19.14 -19.56
N VAL A 1009 -13.41 -18.59 -19.58
CA VAL A 1009 -13.11 -17.35 -18.84
C VAL A 1009 -13.94 -16.22 -19.43
N SER A 1010 -14.76 -15.60 -18.59
CA SER A 1010 -15.73 -14.56 -18.97
C SER A 1010 -15.39 -13.17 -18.41
N GLY A 1011 -14.35 -13.06 -17.59
CA GLY A 1011 -13.90 -11.77 -17.07
C GLY A 1011 -12.62 -11.84 -16.26
N CYS A 1012 -11.98 -10.69 -16.08
CA CYS A 1012 -10.84 -10.50 -15.20
C CYS A 1012 -10.89 -9.12 -14.54
N VAL A 1013 -10.43 -9.01 -13.30
CA VAL A 1013 -10.35 -7.74 -12.57
C VAL A 1013 -8.88 -7.44 -12.24
N TYR A 1014 -8.31 -6.43 -12.87
CA TYR A 1014 -6.98 -5.95 -12.52
C TYR A 1014 -7.04 -5.08 -11.26
N THR A 1015 -6.19 -5.37 -10.27
CA THR A 1015 -5.99 -4.50 -9.09
C THR A 1015 -4.90 -3.47 -9.43
N GLN A 1016 -5.14 -2.16 -9.49
CA GLN A 1016 -6.38 -1.39 -9.34
C GLN A 1016 -6.34 -0.06 -10.14
N LEU A 1017 -7.41 0.75 -10.11
CA LEU A 1017 -7.55 1.99 -10.87
C LEU A 1017 -6.50 3.05 -10.50
N SER A 1018 -6.42 3.39 -9.22
CA SER A 1018 -5.47 4.36 -8.68
C SER A 1018 -4.79 3.79 -7.44
N ASP A 1019 -3.64 4.35 -7.10
CA ASP A 1019 -3.08 4.16 -5.77
C ASP A 1019 -4.10 4.60 -4.71
N VAL A 1020 -4.03 3.98 -3.54
CA VAL A 1020 -4.82 4.35 -2.38
C VAL A 1020 -3.93 4.31 -1.15
N GLU A 1021 -3.60 5.49 -0.64
CA GLU A 1021 -2.72 5.66 0.51
C GLU A 1021 -1.39 4.89 0.37
N ASP A 1022 -1.15 3.88 1.22
CA ASP A 1022 0.05 3.06 1.19
C ASP A 1022 0.07 2.08 0.00
N GLU A 1023 -1.07 1.80 -0.63
CA GLU A 1023 -1.16 0.86 -1.74
C GLU A 1023 -0.87 1.55 -3.08
N ILE A 1024 0.28 1.25 -3.68
CA ILE A 1024 0.85 1.96 -4.85
C ILE A 1024 0.77 1.16 -6.17
N ASN A 1025 -0.20 0.26 -6.26
CA ASN A 1025 -0.39 -0.66 -7.39
C ASN A 1025 -1.50 -0.21 -8.36
N GLY A 1026 -1.90 1.07 -8.32
CA GLY A 1026 -2.86 1.62 -9.25
C GLY A 1026 -2.27 1.88 -10.64
N PHE A 1027 -3.13 1.91 -11.67
CA PHE A 1027 -2.74 2.48 -12.97
C PHE A 1027 -2.46 3.97 -12.89
N TYR A 1028 -3.12 4.68 -11.99
CA TYR A 1028 -2.88 6.10 -11.70
C TYR A 1028 -2.30 6.30 -10.30
N THR A 1029 -1.58 7.39 -10.11
CA THR A 1029 -1.19 7.89 -8.77
C THR A 1029 -2.42 8.28 -7.93
N TYR A 1030 -2.26 8.43 -6.61
CA TYR A 1030 -3.42 8.66 -5.72
C TYR A 1030 -4.16 9.98 -6.04
N ASP A 1031 -3.46 10.99 -6.54
CA ASP A 1031 -4.03 12.27 -7.01
C ASP A 1031 -4.49 12.24 -8.49
N ARG A 1032 -4.45 11.05 -9.12
CA ARG A 1032 -4.79 10.83 -10.54
C ARG A 1032 -3.95 11.66 -11.53
N SER A 1033 -2.84 12.25 -11.09
CA SER A 1033 -2.05 13.17 -11.93
C SER A 1033 -1.13 12.48 -12.94
N VAL A 1034 -0.74 11.23 -12.66
CA VAL A 1034 0.20 10.46 -13.49
C VAL A 1034 -0.38 9.07 -13.77
N CYS A 1035 -0.52 8.72 -15.06
CA CYS A 1035 -0.73 7.35 -15.53
C CYS A 1035 0.61 6.60 -15.52
N LYS A 1036 0.66 5.45 -14.87
CA LYS A 1036 1.89 4.67 -14.63
C LYS A 1036 2.23 3.70 -15.75
N VAL A 1037 1.33 3.49 -16.71
CA VAL A 1037 1.47 2.55 -17.83
C VAL A 1037 1.39 3.26 -19.17
N ASP A 1038 1.93 2.63 -20.21
CA ASP A 1038 1.75 3.08 -21.59
C ASP A 1038 0.34 2.71 -22.09
N ILE A 1039 -0.48 3.73 -22.33
CA ILE A 1039 -1.89 3.57 -22.71
C ILE A 1039 -2.07 2.76 -24.00
N PRO A 1040 -1.36 3.05 -25.12
CA PRO A 1040 -1.51 2.28 -26.35
C PRO A 1040 -1.19 0.80 -26.16
N SER A 1041 -0.15 0.45 -25.40
CA SER A 1041 0.25 -0.94 -25.16
C SER A 1041 -0.81 -1.72 -24.38
N VAL A 1042 -1.38 -1.13 -23.33
CA VAL A 1042 -2.44 -1.78 -22.54
C VAL A 1042 -3.72 -1.92 -23.37
N ARG A 1043 -4.10 -0.87 -24.11
CA ARG A 1043 -5.27 -0.90 -24.98
C ARG A 1043 -5.17 -1.98 -26.07
N ALA A 1044 -4.01 -2.10 -26.73
CA ALA A 1044 -3.80 -3.10 -27.77
C ALA A 1044 -4.02 -4.53 -27.26
N VAL A 1045 -3.71 -4.81 -25.98
CA VAL A 1045 -3.97 -6.12 -25.39
C VAL A 1045 -5.45 -6.30 -25.04
N ALA A 1046 -6.13 -5.24 -24.61
CA ALA A 1046 -7.58 -5.27 -24.41
C ALA A 1046 -8.34 -5.49 -25.74
N GLU A 1047 -7.89 -4.89 -26.84
CA GLU A 1047 -8.45 -5.10 -28.18
C GLU A 1047 -8.38 -6.57 -28.60
N LYS A 1048 -7.27 -7.26 -28.33
CA LYS A 1048 -7.14 -8.71 -28.57
C LYS A 1048 -8.17 -9.54 -27.82
N ILE A 1049 -8.62 -9.11 -26.63
CA ILE A 1049 -9.68 -9.81 -25.88
C ILE A 1049 -10.97 -9.79 -26.71
N PHE A 1050 -11.33 -8.63 -27.26
CA PHE A 1050 -12.54 -8.46 -28.06
C PHE A 1050 -12.45 -9.16 -29.42
N GLU A 1051 -11.28 -9.17 -30.06
CA GLU A 1051 -11.03 -9.97 -31.27
C GLU A 1051 -11.24 -11.47 -31.01
N ASN A 1052 -10.62 -12.01 -29.95
CA ASN A 1052 -10.78 -13.43 -29.58
C ASN A 1052 -12.23 -13.77 -29.22
N LEU A 1053 -12.98 -12.81 -28.66
CA LEU A 1053 -14.39 -13.00 -28.33
C LEU A 1053 -15.28 -12.96 -29.59
N ALA A 1054 -14.91 -12.19 -30.62
CA ALA A 1054 -15.64 -12.12 -31.88
C ALA A 1054 -15.49 -13.39 -32.73
N ASP A 1055 -14.38 -14.13 -32.55
CA ASP A 1055 -14.13 -15.43 -33.17
C ASP A 1055 -14.94 -16.59 -32.52
N ILE A 1056 -15.60 -16.34 -31.38
CA ILE A 1056 -16.34 -17.32 -30.55
C ILE A 1056 -17.85 -17.18 -30.75
#